data_AF-A0A615I3B4-F1
#
_entry.id   AF-A0A615I3B4-F1
#
_cell.length_a   1.000
_cell.length_b   1.000
_cell.length_c   1.000
_cell.angle_alpha   90.00
_cell.angle_beta   90.00
_cell.angle_gamma   90.00
#
_symmetry.space_group_name_H-M   'P 1'
#
loop_
_entity.id
_entity.type
_entity.pdbx_description
1 polymer ?
#
loop_
_entity_poly.entity_id
_entity_poly.type
_entity_poly.pdbx_seq_one_letter_code
_entity_poly.pdbx_strand_id
1 'polypeptide(L)'
;MSKSTAEIRQAFLDFFHSKGHQVVASSSLVPNNDPTLLFTNAGMNQFKDVFLGLDKRNYSRATTSQRCVRAGGKHNDLENVGYTARHHTFFEMLGNFSFGDYFKHDAIQFAWELLTGENWFALPKERLWVTVYETDDEAYEIWEKEVGIPRERIIRIGDNKGAPYASDNFWQMGDTGPCGPCTEIFYDHGDHIWGGPPGSPEEDGDRYIEIWNIVFMQFNRQADGTMEPLPKPSVDTGMGLERIAAVLQHVNSNYDIDLFRTLIEAVAKVTGATDLGNKSLRVIADHIRSCAFLVADGVLPSNENRGYVLRRIIRRAVRHGNMLGAKETFFYKLVGPLIEVMGSAGEELKRQQAQVEQVLKTEEEQFARTLERGLALLDEELAKLQGDTLDGETAFRLYDTYGFPVDLTADVCRERNIKVDEAGFEAAMEEQRRRAREASGFGADYNAMIRVDSASEFKGYDHLELNGKVTALFVDGKAVEVINAGQEAVVVLDQTPFYAESGGQVGDKGELKGAGFTFAVDDTQKYGQAIGHLGKLSAGALKVGDVVQADVDEARRARIRLNHSATHLMHAALRQVLGTHVAQKGSLVSDKVLRFDFSHNEAMKSSEIREVEDLVNAQIRRNLPIETNIMDLDAAKAKGAMALFGEKYDERVRVLSMGDFSTELCGGTHASRTGDIGLFRIISESGTAAGIRRIEAVTGEGAMATVHAQSDRLNDIAHLLKGDSQNLGDKVRAVLERTRQLEKELQQLKDQAAAQESANLSSKAVDLNGVKLLVSELAGIEPKMLRTMVDDLKNQLGSTVIVLATVVEGKVSLIAGVSKDVTDRVKAGELIGMVAQLVGGKGGGRPDMAQAGGTDAAALPTALASVQGWVSAKLQ
;
A
#
# COMPACT_ATOMS: atom_id res chain seq x y z
N MET A 1 -10.64 42.29 -18.60
CA MET A 1 -9.78 41.19 -18.13
C MET A 1 -10.61 39.92 -18.20
N SER A 2 -10.05 38.82 -18.71
CA SER A 2 -10.70 37.51 -18.66
C SER A 2 -10.87 37.07 -17.20
N LYS A 3 -11.89 36.26 -16.92
CA LYS A 3 -12.12 35.69 -15.57
C LYS A 3 -10.99 34.71 -15.22
N SER A 4 -10.49 34.78 -13.99
CA SER A 4 -9.56 33.80 -13.43
C SER A 4 -10.22 32.42 -13.29
N THR A 5 -9.42 31.36 -13.22
CA THR A 5 -9.95 29.99 -13.03
C THR A 5 -10.80 29.88 -11.76
N ALA A 6 -10.43 30.59 -10.68
CA ALA A 6 -11.21 30.63 -9.45
C ALA A 6 -12.56 31.35 -9.59
N GLU A 7 -12.60 32.47 -10.32
CA GLU A 7 -13.86 33.18 -10.61
C GLU A 7 -14.79 32.36 -11.51
N ILE A 8 -14.23 31.60 -12.47
CA ILE A 8 -15.01 30.70 -13.34
C ILE A 8 -15.66 29.59 -12.50
N ARG A 9 -14.91 28.95 -11.59
CA ARG A 9 -15.44 27.96 -10.66
C ARG A 9 -16.59 28.53 -9.83
N GLN A 10 -16.40 29.71 -9.24
CA GLN A 10 -17.43 30.33 -8.40
C GLN A 10 -18.67 30.73 -9.21
N ALA A 11 -18.49 31.29 -10.41
CA ALA A 11 -19.60 31.66 -11.29
C ALA A 11 -20.46 30.45 -11.68
N PHE A 12 -19.86 29.29 -11.92
CA PHE A 12 -20.61 28.04 -12.17
C PHE A 12 -21.47 27.64 -10.96
N LEU A 13 -20.88 27.64 -9.75
CA LEU A 13 -21.59 27.28 -8.53
C LEU A 13 -22.71 28.26 -8.22
N ASP A 14 -22.46 29.57 -8.38
CA ASP A 14 -23.45 30.63 -8.15
C ASP A 14 -24.61 30.55 -9.15
N PHE A 15 -24.32 30.23 -10.42
CA PHE A 15 -25.34 30.02 -11.43
C PHE A 15 -26.29 28.90 -11.03
N PHE A 16 -25.78 27.71 -10.72
CA PHE A 16 -26.64 26.58 -10.34
C PHE A 16 -27.30 26.78 -8.97
N HIS A 17 -26.65 27.49 -8.05
CA HIS A 17 -27.30 27.90 -6.81
C HIS A 17 -28.53 28.78 -7.08
N SER A 18 -28.44 29.71 -8.04
CA SER A 18 -29.58 30.54 -8.47
C SER A 18 -30.71 29.73 -9.13
N LYS A 19 -30.42 28.51 -9.62
CA LYS A 19 -31.39 27.55 -10.16
C LYS A 19 -31.92 26.55 -9.12
N GLY A 20 -31.62 26.77 -7.83
CA GLY A 20 -32.11 25.97 -6.72
C GLY A 20 -31.28 24.71 -6.44
N HIS A 21 -30.07 24.60 -6.97
CA HIS A 21 -29.15 23.50 -6.64
C HIS A 21 -28.49 23.75 -5.28
N GLN A 22 -28.38 22.71 -4.48
CA GLN A 22 -27.54 22.74 -3.28
C GLN A 22 -26.07 22.71 -3.69
N VAL A 23 -25.29 23.69 -3.26
CA VAL A 23 -23.83 23.65 -3.41
C VAL A 23 -23.29 22.62 -2.42
N VAL A 24 -22.64 21.57 -2.94
CA VAL A 24 -22.06 20.48 -2.15
C VAL A 24 -20.53 20.51 -2.28
N ALA A 25 -19.84 20.25 -1.18
CA ALA A 25 -18.38 20.23 -1.17
C ALA A 25 -17.82 19.03 -1.95
N SER A 26 -16.62 19.21 -2.51
CA SER A 26 -15.87 18.15 -3.19
C SER A 26 -15.64 16.95 -2.27
N SER A 27 -16.03 15.75 -2.72
CA SER A 27 -15.72 14.50 -2.02
C SER A 27 -14.23 14.13 -2.15
N SER A 28 -13.79 13.10 -1.43
CA SER A 28 -12.41 12.62 -1.49
C SER A 28 -12.09 12.03 -2.87
N LEU A 29 -10.82 12.16 -3.28
CA LEU A 29 -10.20 11.43 -4.38
C LEU A 29 -10.18 9.92 -4.15
N VAL A 30 -10.37 9.47 -2.91
CA VAL A 30 -10.47 8.07 -2.52
C VAL A 30 -11.95 7.69 -2.34
N PRO A 31 -12.55 6.91 -3.27
CA PRO A 31 -13.93 6.50 -3.13
C PRO A 31 -14.07 5.47 -2.00
N ASN A 32 -14.85 5.80 -0.97
CA ASN A 32 -15.03 4.96 0.21
C ASN A 32 -16.06 3.83 0.03
N ASN A 33 -16.93 3.91 -0.99
CA ASN A 33 -18.06 2.98 -1.19
C ASN A 33 -18.10 2.37 -2.59
N ASP A 34 -16.99 2.43 -3.33
CA ASP A 34 -16.92 1.83 -4.65
C ASP A 34 -15.65 0.99 -4.79
N PRO A 35 -15.74 -0.34 -4.57
CA PRO A 35 -14.58 -1.22 -4.71
C PRO A 35 -14.13 -1.35 -6.17
N THR A 36 -14.92 -0.86 -7.14
CA THR A 36 -14.58 -0.92 -8.56
C THR A 36 -13.68 0.23 -9.02
N LEU A 37 -13.49 1.27 -8.18
CA LEU A 37 -12.74 2.47 -8.53
C LEU A 37 -11.52 2.70 -7.64
N LEU A 38 -10.39 2.93 -8.29
CA LEU A 38 -9.15 3.27 -7.59
C LEU A 38 -9.18 4.73 -7.08
N PHE A 39 -9.67 5.66 -7.91
CA PHE A 39 -9.82 7.07 -7.58
C PHE A 39 -11.17 7.61 -8.07
N THR A 40 -11.63 8.70 -7.45
CA THR A 40 -12.76 9.49 -7.95
C THR A 40 -12.39 10.10 -9.29
N ASN A 41 -13.02 9.64 -10.37
CA ASN A 41 -12.72 10.01 -11.75
C ASN A 41 -13.78 10.91 -12.40
N ALA A 42 -14.95 11.06 -11.77
CA ALA A 42 -16.04 11.94 -12.19
C ALA A 42 -16.80 12.55 -11.00
N GLY A 43 -17.59 13.59 -11.30
CA GLY A 43 -18.43 14.31 -10.33
C GLY A 43 -19.52 13.45 -9.71
N MET A 44 -20.11 12.55 -10.51
CA MET A 44 -21.23 11.72 -10.11
C MET A 44 -20.90 10.70 -9.02
N ASN A 45 -19.63 10.30 -8.87
CA ASN A 45 -19.20 9.21 -7.98
C ASN A 45 -19.70 9.39 -6.54
N GLN A 46 -19.76 10.64 -6.06
CA GLN A 46 -20.24 10.98 -4.72
C GLN A 46 -21.76 10.84 -4.54
N PHE A 47 -22.51 10.69 -5.65
CA PHE A 47 -23.97 10.60 -5.70
C PHE A 47 -24.48 9.26 -6.25
N LYS A 48 -23.61 8.27 -6.46
CA LYS A 48 -23.99 6.95 -7.01
C LYS A 48 -25.20 6.32 -6.30
N ASP A 49 -25.15 6.28 -4.97
CA ASP A 49 -26.25 5.70 -4.16
C ASP A 49 -27.56 6.50 -4.28
N VAL A 50 -27.46 7.80 -4.55
CA VAL A 50 -28.63 8.68 -4.76
C VAL A 50 -29.27 8.40 -6.11
N PHE A 51 -28.48 8.23 -7.18
CA PHE A 51 -29.00 7.85 -8.50
C PHE A 51 -29.66 6.48 -8.49
N LEU A 52 -29.12 5.53 -7.71
CA LEU A 52 -29.70 4.19 -7.54
C LEU A 52 -30.91 4.18 -6.58
N GLY A 53 -31.22 5.29 -5.90
CA GLY A 53 -32.30 5.38 -4.93
C GLY A 53 -32.03 4.67 -3.60
N LEU A 54 -30.78 4.26 -3.36
CA LEU A 54 -30.32 3.61 -2.12
C LEU A 54 -30.10 4.62 -0.99
N ASP A 55 -29.81 5.88 -1.33
CA ASP A 55 -29.59 6.98 -0.40
C ASP A 55 -30.55 8.14 -0.72
N LYS A 56 -31.24 8.66 0.30
CA LYS A 56 -32.18 9.77 0.17
C LYS A 56 -31.61 11.00 0.85
N ARG A 57 -31.38 12.07 0.06
CA ARG A 57 -30.88 13.36 0.53
C ARG A 57 -32.02 14.37 0.73
N ASN A 58 -31.75 15.40 1.53
CA ASN A 58 -32.67 16.52 1.76
C ASN A 58 -32.73 17.53 0.60
N TYR A 59 -32.07 17.23 -0.51
CA TYR A 59 -32.07 18.01 -1.75
C TYR A 59 -32.30 17.08 -2.95
N SER A 60 -33.02 17.58 -3.96
CA SER A 60 -33.24 16.90 -5.24
C SER A 60 -32.33 17.39 -6.37
N ARG A 61 -31.59 18.48 -6.12
CA ARG A 61 -30.66 19.13 -7.05
C ARG A 61 -29.34 19.44 -6.33
N ALA A 62 -28.21 19.16 -6.96
CA ALA A 62 -26.89 19.45 -6.39
C ALA A 62 -25.93 20.04 -7.42
N THR A 63 -24.97 20.85 -6.98
CA THR A 63 -23.87 21.32 -7.83
C THR A 63 -22.54 21.27 -7.08
N THR A 64 -21.46 20.90 -7.78
CA THR A 64 -20.13 20.70 -7.18
C THR A 64 -18.99 21.11 -8.11
N SER A 65 -17.85 21.45 -7.52
CA SER A 65 -16.52 21.37 -8.16
C SER A 65 -15.81 20.13 -7.61
N GLN A 66 -15.98 18.97 -8.28
CA GLN A 66 -15.40 17.71 -7.81
C GLN A 66 -13.96 17.59 -8.30
N ARG A 67 -13.03 17.35 -7.37
CA ARG A 67 -11.65 17.01 -7.71
C ARG A 67 -11.62 15.59 -8.25
N CYS A 68 -10.95 15.38 -9.38
CA CYS A 68 -10.87 14.08 -10.04
C CYS A 68 -9.42 13.70 -10.32
N VAL A 69 -9.12 12.40 -10.24
CA VAL A 69 -7.82 11.84 -10.65
C VAL A 69 -8.01 10.78 -11.73
N ARG A 70 -7.25 10.91 -12.83
CA ARG A 70 -7.18 9.96 -13.95
C ARG A 70 -5.76 9.46 -14.16
N ALA A 71 -5.32 8.61 -13.24
CA ALA A 71 -3.95 8.08 -13.21
C ALA A 71 -3.90 6.57 -12.88
N GLY A 72 -4.82 5.78 -13.42
CA GLY A 72 -4.86 4.32 -13.23
C GLY A 72 -6.21 3.71 -13.61
N GLY A 73 -6.24 2.39 -13.86
CA GLY A 73 -7.44 1.69 -14.32
C GLY A 73 -7.81 2.03 -15.78
N LYS A 74 -9.10 1.96 -16.11
CA LYS A 74 -9.65 2.20 -17.46
C LYS A 74 -9.43 3.64 -17.97
N HIS A 75 -9.35 4.62 -17.08
CA HIS A 75 -9.15 6.03 -17.41
C HIS A 75 -7.77 6.48 -16.90
N ASN A 76 -6.75 6.31 -17.74
CA ASN A 76 -5.36 6.64 -17.42
C ASN A 76 -4.80 7.65 -18.42
N ASP A 77 -4.70 8.91 -18.00
CA ASP A 77 -4.18 10.00 -18.83
C ASP A 77 -2.70 10.30 -18.57
N LEU A 78 -2.05 9.54 -17.68
CA LEU A 78 -0.72 9.86 -17.15
C LEU A 78 0.31 10.12 -18.26
N GLU A 79 0.29 9.34 -19.33
CA GLU A 79 1.25 9.43 -20.43
C GLU A 79 1.01 10.61 -21.37
N ASN A 80 -0.24 11.12 -21.42
CA ASN A 80 -0.63 12.25 -22.25
C ASN A 80 -0.33 13.61 -21.60
N VAL A 81 -0.17 13.63 -20.27
CA VAL A 81 0.13 14.84 -19.50
C VAL A 81 1.47 15.42 -19.93
N GLY A 82 1.45 16.73 -20.22
CA GLY A 82 2.58 17.53 -20.68
C GLY A 82 2.86 17.44 -22.18
N TYR A 83 2.25 16.48 -22.88
CA TYR A 83 2.43 16.26 -24.33
C TYR A 83 1.25 16.73 -25.17
N THR A 84 0.04 16.64 -24.63
CA THR A 84 -1.19 17.15 -25.26
C THR A 84 -1.61 18.47 -24.62
N ALA A 85 -2.50 19.23 -25.25
CA ALA A 85 -2.95 20.53 -24.73
C ALA A 85 -3.94 20.44 -23.55
N ARG A 86 -4.55 19.27 -23.31
CA ARG A 86 -5.82 19.15 -22.57
C ARG A 86 -5.88 18.05 -21.50
N HIS A 87 -4.90 17.14 -21.42
CA HIS A 87 -4.93 16.02 -20.47
C HIS A 87 -4.23 16.34 -19.15
N HIS A 88 -4.79 15.86 -18.05
CA HIS A 88 -4.32 16.10 -16.69
C HIS A 88 -4.44 14.82 -15.87
N THR A 89 -3.51 14.60 -14.93
CA THR A 89 -3.75 13.55 -13.92
C THR A 89 -4.76 14.01 -12.89
N PHE A 90 -4.82 15.32 -12.63
CA PHE A 90 -5.73 15.95 -11.70
C PHE A 90 -6.45 17.11 -12.37
N PHE A 91 -7.78 17.13 -12.25
CA PHE A 91 -8.60 18.22 -12.75
C PHE A 91 -9.84 18.41 -11.87
N GLU A 92 -10.50 19.55 -12.02
CA GLU A 92 -11.80 19.78 -11.38
C GLU A 92 -12.93 19.61 -12.38
N MET A 93 -13.87 18.73 -12.05
CA MET A 93 -15.10 18.52 -12.79
C MET A 93 -16.22 19.34 -12.15
N LEU A 94 -16.62 20.41 -12.82
CA LEU A 94 -17.82 21.16 -12.50
C LEU A 94 -19.03 20.33 -12.92
N GLY A 95 -19.98 20.12 -12.01
CA GLY A 95 -21.14 19.29 -12.27
C GLY A 95 -22.42 19.85 -11.66
N ASN A 96 -23.54 19.63 -12.35
CA ASN A 96 -24.87 19.86 -11.84
C ASN A 96 -25.70 18.58 -11.97
N PHE A 97 -26.38 18.22 -10.91
CA PHE A 97 -27.04 16.93 -10.75
C PHE A 97 -28.52 17.11 -10.46
N SER A 98 -29.35 16.29 -11.10
CA SER A 98 -30.78 16.18 -10.84
C SER A 98 -31.11 14.75 -10.45
N PHE A 99 -31.75 14.57 -9.30
CA PHE A 99 -32.16 13.26 -8.78
C PHE A 99 -33.67 13.04 -9.03
N GLY A 100 -34.07 13.12 -10.31
CA GLY A 100 -35.46 12.99 -10.74
C GLY A 100 -36.31 14.25 -10.55
N ASP A 101 -35.69 15.43 -10.60
CA ASP A 101 -36.36 16.73 -10.45
C ASP A 101 -36.58 17.44 -11.80
N TYR A 102 -35.52 17.55 -12.59
CA TYR A 102 -35.54 17.94 -14.00
C TYR A 102 -34.73 16.96 -14.88
N PHE A 103 -34.92 17.02 -16.20
CA PHE A 103 -34.26 16.13 -17.17
C PHE A 103 -33.74 16.89 -18.39
N LYS A 104 -33.87 16.37 -19.63
CA LYS A 104 -33.18 16.87 -20.83
C LYS A 104 -33.44 18.34 -21.13
N HIS A 105 -34.71 18.75 -21.18
CA HIS A 105 -35.13 20.12 -21.52
C HIS A 105 -34.41 21.16 -20.64
N ASP A 106 -34.59 21.09 -19.32
CA ASP A 106 -34.00 22.07 -18.42
C ASP A 106 -32.47 21.95 -18.34
N ALA A 107 -31.92 20.74 -18.43
CA ALA A 107 -30.47 20.54 -18.43
C ALA A 107 -29.80 21.26 -19.61
N ILE A 108 -30.36 21.10 -20.81
CA ILE A 108 -29.86 21.75 -22.04
C ILE A 108 -30.04 23.28 -21.95
N GLN A 109 -31.20 23.75 -21.50
CA GLN A 109 -31.47 25.18 -21.36
C GLN A 109 -30.53 25.85 -20.34
N PHE A 110 -30.28 25.21 -19.19
CA PHE A 110 -29.34 25.72 -18.18
C PHE A 110 -27.91 25.75 -18.71
N ALA A 111 -27.47 24.70 -19.41
CA ALA A 111 -26.15 24.67 -20.00
C ALA A 111 -25.97 25.80 -21.03
N TRP A 112 -26.94 26.00 -21.91
CA TRP A 112 -26.90 27.06 -22.91
C TRP A 112 -26.94 28.47 -22.30
N GLU A 113 -27.76 28.68 -21.27
CA GLU A 113 -27.85 29.94 -20.53
C GLU A 113 -26.52 30.28 -19.86
N LEU A 114 -25.87 29.33 -19.18
CA LEU A 114 -24.58 29.58 -18.54
C LEU A 114 -23.51 29.93 -19.58
N LEU A 115 -23.41 29.15 -20.65
CA LEU A 115 -22.37 29.34 -21.68
C LEU A 115 -22.54 30.65 -22.43
N THR A 116 -23.77 31.03 -22.81
CA THR A 116 -24.02 32.12 -23.76
C THR A 116 -24.61 33.39 -23.14
N GLY A 117 -25.09 33.31 -21.90
CA GLY A 117 -25.68 34.45 -21.19
C GLY A 117 -24.64 35.54 -20.88
N GLU A 118 -25.01 36.79 -21.14
CA GLU A 118 -24.13 37.96 -20.95
C GLU A 118 -23.70 38.15 -19.49
N ASN A 119 -24.54 37.74 -18.54
CA ASN A 119 -24.25 37.82 -17.10
C ASN A 119 -23.32 36.71 -16.61
N TRP A 120 -23.00 35.71 -17.46
CA TRP A 120 -22.25 34.52 -17.09
C TRP A 120 -20.99 34.37 -17.94
N PHE A 121 -20.93 33.40 -18.86
CA PHE A 121 -19.72 33.14 -19.65
C PHE A 121 -19.66 33.90 -20.97
N ALA A 122 -20.81 34.35 -21.50
CA ALA A 122 -20.91 35.17 -22.70
C ALA A 122 -20.12 34.62 -23.92
N LEU A 123 -20.10 33.30 -24.10
CA LEU A 123 -19.44 32.67 -25.24
C LEU A 123 -20.20 32.94 -26.55
N PRO A 124 -19.48 33.12 -27.68
CA PRO A 124 -20.12 33.32 -28.96
C PRO A 124 -20.87 32.06 -29.42
N LYS A 125 -22.18 32.20 -29.68
CA LYS A 125 -23.08 31.09 -30.03
C LYS A 125 -22.67 30.38 -31.32
N GLU A 126 -22.06 31.10 -32.25
CA GLU A 126 -21.55 30.60 -33.53
C GLU A 126 -20.33 29.68 -33.39
N ARG A 127 -19.66 29.69 -32.22
CA ARG A 127 -18.51 28.81 -31.92
C ARG A 127 -18.90 27.51 -31.24
N LEU A 128 -20.16 27.35 -30.85
CA LEU A 128 -20.64 26.16 -30.14
C LEU A 128 -21.19 25.12 -31.12
N TRP A 129 -20.80 23.88 -30.90
CA TRP A 129 -21.26 22.69 -31.61
C TRP A 129 -21.76 21.68 -30.58
N VAL A 130 -22.70 20.81 -30.98
CA VAL A 130 -23.24 19.81 -30.07
C VAL A 130 -23.29 18.44 -30.72
N THR A 131 -23.08 17.41 -29.92
CA THR A 131 -23.30 16.01 -30.30
C THR A 131 -24.46 15.44 -29.50
N VAL A 132 -25.19 14.49 -30.07
CA VAL A 132 -26.25 13.73 -29.40
C VAL A 132 -26.15 12.25 -29.76
N TYR A 133 -26.58 11.37 -28.86
CA TYR A 133 -26.66 9.94 -29.17
C TYR A 133 -27.59 9.70 -30.36
N GLU A 134 -27.24 8.79 -31.27
CA GLU A 134 -27.92 8.65 -32.56
C GLU A 134 -29.43 8.42 -32.45
N THR A 135 -29.88 7.77 -31.37
CA THR A 135 -31.29 7.44 -31.10
C THR A 135 -31.98 8.41 -30.12
N ASP A 136 -31.28 9.44 -29.64
CA ASP A 136 -31.86 10.44 -28.71
C ASP A 136 -32.49 11.62 -29.48
N ASP A 137 -33.67 11.37 -30.06
CA ASP A 137 -34.44 12.39 -30.79
C ASP A 137 -34.90 13.55 -29.92
N GLU A 138 -35.18 13.29 -28.64
CA GLU A 138 -35.62 14.32 -27.70
C GLU A 138 -34.53 15.39 -27.51
N ALA A 139 -33.29 14.97 -27.23
CA ALA A 139 -32.17 15.90 -27.08
C ALA A 139 -31.90 16.68 -28.38
N TYR A 140 -31.97 15.99 -29.54
CA TYR A 140 -31.80 16.63 -30.85
C TYR A 140 -32.83 17.73 -31.08
N GLU A 141 -34.11 17.45 -30.81
CA GLU A 141 -35.19 18.40 -31.04
C GLU A 141 -35.11 19.63 -30.11
N ILE A 142 -34.68 19.46 -28.86
CA ILE A 142 -34.45 20.58 -27.93
C ILE A 142 -33.35 21.50 -28.49
N TRP A 143 -32.22 20.94 -28.92
CA TRP A 143 -31.13 21.72 -29.52
C TRP A 143 -31.52 22.44 -30.80
N GLU A 144 -32.25 21.77 -31.69
CA GLU A 144 -32.65 22.32 -32.98
C GLU A 144 -33.77 23.37 -32.85
N LYS A 145 -34.87 23.03 -32.17
CA LYS A 145 -36.12 23.80 -32.20
C LYS A 145 -36.21 24.85 -31.11
N GLU A 146 -35.68 24.57 -29.93
CA GLU A 146 -35.83 25.45 -28.77
C GLU A 146 -34.58 26.30 -28.53
N VAL A 147 -33.39 25.68 -28.54
CA VAL A 147 -32.13 26.42 -28.42
C VAL A 147 -31.80 27.15 -29.72
N GLY A 148 -32.13 26.54 -30.86
CA GLY A 148 -31.94 27.13 -32.19
C GLY A 148 -30.53 26.94 -32.77
N ILE A 149 -29.85 25.83 -32.42
CA ILE A 149 -28.57 25.50 -33.06
C ILE A 149 -28.83 25.03 -34.50
N PRO A 150 -28.09 25.53 -35.50
CA PRO A 150 -28.21 25.06 -36.89
C PRO A 150 -27.91 23.57 -37.02
N ARG A 151 -28.66 22.87 -37.87
CA ARG A 151 -28.59 21.40 -38.04
C ARG A 151 -27.19 20.90 -38.35
N GLU A 152 -26.41 21.65 -39.12
CA GLU A 152 -25.04 21.30 -39.49
C GLU A 152 -24.06 21.29 -38.31
N ARG A 153 -24.46 21.86 -37.16
CA ARG A 153 -23.69 21.87 -35.89
C ARG A 153 -24.28 20.96 -34.81
N ILE A 154 -25.28 20.15 -35.15
CA ILE A 154 -25.86 19.11 -34.28
C ILE A 154 -25.51 17.75 -34.88
N ILE A 155 -24.50 17.09 -34.32
CA ILE A 155 -23.95 15.84 -34.84
C ILE A 155 -24.54 14.65 -34.08
N ARG A 156 -24.97 13.61 -34.80
CA ARG A 156 -25.44 12.36 -34.20
C ARG A 156 -24.31 11.35 -34.18
N ILE A 157 -23.99 10.82 -33.00
CA ILE A 157 -22.96 9.78 -32.83
C ILE A 157 -23.61 8.49 -32.33
N GLY A 158 -23.42 7.41 -33.10
CA GLY A 158 -23.87 6.07 -32.78
C GLY A 158 -22.82 5.23 -32.06
N ASP A 159 -23.05 3.93 -31.99
CA ASP A 159 -22.09 2.99 -31.43
C ASP A 159 -20.86 2.87 -32.35
N ASN A 160 -19.75 3.48 -31.96
CA ASN A 160 -18.53 3.59 -32.77
C ASN A 160 -17.32 2.81 -32.21
N LYS A 161 -17.50 2.10 -31.08
CA LYS A 161 -16.45 1.32 -30.41
C LYS A 161 -16.68 -0.19 -30.43
N GLY A 162 -17.44 -0.68 -31.41
CA GLY A 162 -17.55 -2.11 -31.74
C GLY A 162 -18.47 -2.95 -30.84
N ALA A 163 -19.23 -2.32 -29.95
CA ALA A 163 -20.24 -2.99 -29.11
C ALA A 163 -21.48 -2.11 -28.91
N PRO A 164 -22.66 -2.69 -28.64
CA PRO A 164 -23.85 -1.93 -28.30
C PRO A 164 -23.61 -0.99 -27.11
N TYR A 165 -24.07 0.26 -27.23
CA TYR A 165 -23.87 1.32 -26.23
C TYR A 165 -22.40 1.71 -26.00
N ALA A 166 -21.50 1.30 -26.89
CA ALA A 166 -20.11 1.74 -26.89
C ALA A 166 -19.98 2.92 -27.87
N SER A 167 -20.36 4.10 -27.37
CA SER A 167 -20.40 5.37 -28.10
C SER A 167 -19.74 6.47 -27.27
N ASP A 168 -19.29 7.55 -27.91
CA ASP A 168 -18.92 8.79 -27.22
C ASP A 168 -20.15 9.47 -26.59
N ASN A 169 -21.32 9.34 -27.22
CA ASN A 169 -22.58 9.89 -26.71
C ASN A 169 -23.40 8.91 -25.85
N PHE A 170 -22.78 7.85 -25.33
CA PHE A 170 -23.40 6.97 -24.34
C PHE A 170 -22.48 6.79 -23.15
N TRP A 171 -22.85 7.40 -22.02
CA TRP A 171 -22.00 7.45 -20.85
C TRP A 171 -22.30 6.32 -19.87
N GLN A 172 -21.23 5.70 -19.37
CA GLN A 172 -21.29 4.70 -18.31
C GLN A 172 -20.04 4.84 -17.42
N MET A 173 -20.23 4.70 -16.10
CA MET A 173 -19.16 4.89 -15.11
C MET A 173 -18.08 3.80 -15.18
N GLY A 174 -18.47 2.57 -15.50
CA GLY A 174 -17.63 1.38 -15.50
C GLY A 174 -18.35 0.21 -16.18
N ASP A 175 -17.97 -1.02 -15.83
CA ASP A 175 -18.62 -2.21 -16.39
C ASP A 175 -20.03 -2.45 -15.80
N THR A 176 -20.32 -1.84 -14.65
CA THR A 176 -21.63 -1.81 -13.99
C THR A 176 -21.94 -0.43 -13.41
N GLY A 177 -23.22 -0.12 -13.18
CA GLY A 177 -23.67 1.11 -12.54
C GLY A 177 -24.58 2.00 -13.42
N PRO A 178 -24.99 3.18 -12.90
CA PRO A 178 -25.83 4.14 -13.62
C PRO A 178 -25.23 4.57 -14.96
N CYS A 179 -26.06 4.62 -15.99
CA CYS A 179 -25.67 4.96 -17.36
C CYS A 179 -26.84 5.55 -18.18
N GLY A 180 -26.52 6.11 -19.34
CA GLY A 180 -27.51 6.64 -20.28
C GLY A 180 -26.89 7.38 -21.47
N PRO A 181 -27.73 7.77 -22.44
CA PRO A 181 -27.29 8.63 -23.55
C PRO A 181 -26.88 9.99 -23.00
N CYS A 182 -26.01 10.69 -23.73
CA CYS A 182 -25.59 12.03 -23.39
C CYS A 182 -25.53 12.93 -24.61
N THR A 183 -25.52 14.23 -24.35
CA THR A 183 -25.18 15.27 -25.32
C THR A 183 -23.93 15.99 -24.85
N GLU A 184 -23.02 16.28 -25.78
CA GLU A 184 -21.78 16.98 -25.46
C GLU A 184 -21.71 18.30 -26.22
N ILE A 185 -21.14 19.32 -25.59
CA ILE A 185 -20.96 20.65 -26.14
C ILE A 185 -19.49 20.87 -26.43
N PHE A 186 -19.19 21.27 -27.66
CA PHE A 186 -17.85 21.55 -28.16
C PHE A 186 -17.68 23.03 -28.47
N TYR A 187 -16.48 23.54 -28.25
CA TYR A 187 -16.07 24.88 -28.66
C TYR A 187 -15.11 24.81 -29.86
N ASP A 188 -15.40 25.58 -30.92
CA ASP A 188 -14.55 25.71 -32.12
C ASP A 188 -13.57 26.88 -31.97
N HIS A 189 -12.29 26.58 -31.75
CA HIS A 189 -11.22 27.59 -31.72
C HIS A 189 -11.04 28.29 -33.09
N GLY A 190 -11.47 27.67 -34.19
CA GLY A 190 -11.47 28.20 -35.54
C GLY A 190 -10.41 27.57 -36.44
N ASP A 191 -10.49 27.87 -37.74
CA ASP A 191 -9.73 27.21 -38.81
C ASP A 191 -8.19 27.30 -38.71
N HIS A 192 -7.67 28.16 -37.83
CA HIS A 192 -6.22 28.33 -37.60
C HIS A 192 -5.64 27.25 -36.67
N ILE A 193 -6.48 26.44 -36.02
CA ILE A 193 -6.10 25.27 -35.26
C ILE A 193 -6.47 24.02 -36.06
N TRP A 194 -5.59 23.02 -36.07
CA TRP A 194 -5.83 21.76 -36.76
C TRP A 194 -6.83 20.89 -36.00
N GLY A 195 -7.77 20.27 -36.74
CA GLY A 195 -8.77 19.34 -36.21
C GLY A 195 -10.10 19.44 -36.96
N GLY A 196 -10.81 18.33 -37.04
CA GLY A 196 -12.15 18.23 -37.63
C GLY A 196 -13.25 18.24 -36.56
N PRO A 197 -14.52 18.45 -36.95
CA PRO A 197 -15.65 18.40 -36.02
C PRO A 197 -15.80 17.00 -35.39
N PRO A 198 -16.48 16.87 -34.24
CA PRO A 198 -16.63 15.59 -33.56
C PRO A 198 -17.31 14.54 -34.46
N GLY A 199 -16.88 13.28 -34.37
CA GLY A 199 -17.32 12.19 -35.25
C GLY A 199 -16.70 12.18 -36.65
N SER A 200 -15.77 13.09 -36.96
CA SER A 200 -15.00 13.08 -38.21
C SER A 200 -13.67 12.32 -38.06
N PRO A 201 -13.04 11.86 -39.16
CA PRO A 201 -11.72 11.20 -39.08
C PRO A 201 -10.59 12.05 -38.46
N GLU A 202 -10.80 13.36 -38.33
CA GLU A 202 -9.84 14.32 -37.77
C GLU A 202 -10.30 14.86 -36.39
N GLU A 203 -11.26 14.20 -35.73
CA GLU A 203 -11.87 14.64 -34.46
C GLU A 203 -10.87 14.78 -33.29
N ASP A 204 -9.73 14.09 -33.35
CA ASP A 204 -8.71 14.12 -32.30
C ASP A 204 -7.90 15.43 -32.23
N GLY A 205 -8.05 16.32 -33.21
CA GLY A 205 -7.36 17.61 -33.27
C GLY A 205 -7.78 18.60 -32.18
N ASP A 206 -7.02 19.69 -32.04
CA ASP A 206 -7.21 20.68 -30.97
C ASP A 206 -8.20 21.81 -31.33
N ARG A 207 -8.82 21.74 -32.52
CA ARG A 207 -9.76 22.77 -32.98
C ARG A 207 -11.10 22.73 -32.23
N TYR A 208 -11.69 21.54 -32.15
CA TYR A 208 -12.98 21.34 -31.50
C TYR A 208 -12.73 20.65 -30.17
N ILE A 209 -13.07 21.33 -29.07
CA ILE A 209 -12.77 20.80 -27.73
C ILE A 209 -14.06 20.64 -26.96
N GLU A 210 -14.29 19.44 -26.43
CA GLU A 210 -15.40 19.13 -25.54
C GLU A 210 -15.25 19.92 -24.24
N ILE A 211 -16.22 20.80 -23.97
CA ILE A 211 -16.26 21.67 -22.80
C ILE A 211 -17.31 21.24 -21.77
N TRP A 212 -18.31 20.47 -22.18
CA TRP A 212 -19.36 20.00 -21.29
C TRP A 212 -20.04 18.73 -21.81
N ASN A 213 -20.10 17.69 -20.99
CA ASN A 213 -20.92 16.51 -21.21
C ASN A 213 -22.16 16.54 -20.30
N ILE A 214 -23.35 16.31 -20.87
CA ILE A 214 -24.64 16.27 -20.19
C ILE A 214 -25.24 14.88 -20.37
N VAL A 215 -25.17 14.07 -19.31
CA VAL A 215 -25.61 12.67 -19.28
C VAL A 215 -27.04 12.57 -18.77
N PHE A 216 -27.87 11.88 -19.55
CA PHE A 216 -29.27 11.59 -19.24
C PHE A 216 -29.38 10.18 -18.67
N MET A 217 -28.99 10.02 -17.41
CA MET A 217 -29.00 8.73 -16.75
C MET A 217 -30.42 8.20 -16.59
N GLN A 218 -30.64 7.01 -17.13
CA GLN A 218 -31.95 6.36 -17.14
C GLN A 218 -31.87 4.84 -16.94
N PHE A 219 -30.66 4.27 -16.97
CA PHE A 219 -30.42 2.85 -16.76
C PHE A 219 -29.35 2.59 -15.68
N ASN A 220 -29.36 1.39 -15.13
CA ASN A 220 -28.33 0.80 -14.30
C ASN A 220 -27.84 -0.48 -14.98
N ARG A 221 -26.59 -0.49 -15.43
CA ARG A 221 -25.98 -1.64 -16.10
C ARG A 221 -25.57 -2.70 -15.07
N GLN A 222 -26.07 -3.91 -15.24
CA GLN A 222 -25.73 -5.07 -14.44
C GLN A 222 -24.50 -5.80 -14.99
N ALA A 223 -23.89 -6.68 -14.19
CA ALA A 223 -22.66 -7.39 -14.55
C ALA A 223 -22.81 -8.31 -15.77
N ASP A 224 -24.02 -8.81 -16.03
CA ASP A 224 -24.36 -9.60 -17.21
C ASP A 224 -24.65 -8.75 -18.46
N GLY A 225 -24.57 -7.42 -18.34
CA GLY A 225 -24.87 -6.45 -19.40
C GLY A 225 -26.33 -6.01 -19.46
N THR A 226 -27.21 -6.51 -18.59
CA THR A 226 -28.62 -6.09 -18.53
C THR A 226 -28.72 -4.61 -18.13
N MET A 227 -29.59 -3.85 -18.83
CA MET A 227 -29.86 -2.45 -18.54
C MET A 227 -31.19 -2.32 -17.78
N GLU A 228 -31.14 -2.16 -16.46
CA GLU A 228 -32.33 -1.97 -15.65
C GLU A 228 -32.71 -0.49 -15.56
N PRO A 229 -33.99 -0.10 -15.70
CA PRO A 229 -34.39 1.30 -15.53
C PRO A 229 -34.06 1.84 -14.13
N LEU A 230 -33.54 3.07 -14.06
CA LEU A 230 -33.38 3.75 -12.78
C LEU A 230 -34.74 4.09 -12.16
N PRO A 231 -34.85 4.17 -10.81
CA PRO A 231 -36.10 4.54 -10.14
C PRO A 231 -36.68 5.89 -10.63
N LYS A 232 -35.80 6.82 -11.00
CA LYS A 232 -36.13 8.09 -11.64
C LYS A 232 -35.03 8.47 -12.65
N PRO A 233 -35.39 8.90 -13.87
CA PRO A 233 -34.44 9.51 -14.79
C PRO A 233 -33.75 10.70 -14.13
N SER A 234 -32.45 10.82 -14.31
CA SER A 234 -31.59 11.74 -13.58
C SER A 234 -30.59 12.43 -14.51
N VAL A 235 -30.11 13.59 -14.12
CA VAL A 235 -29.08 14.33 -14.88
C VAL A 235 -27.77 14.26 -14.12
N ASP A 236 -26.71 13.93 -14.84
CA ASP A 236 -25.32 14.11 -14.44
C ASP A 236 -24.64 14.98 -15.50
N THR A 237 -23.82 15.94 -15.08
CA THR A 237 -23.03 16.72 -16.01
C THR A 237 -21.59 16.81 -15.55
N GLY A 238 -20.69 16.89 -16.54
CA GLY A 238 -19.27 17.09 -16.33
C GLY A 238 -18.73 18.16 -17.26
N MET A 239 -18.29 19.28 -16.69
CA MET A 239 -17.53 20.33 -17.35
C MET A 239 -16.13 20.38 -16.74
N GLY A 240 -15.09 20.20 -17.55
CA GLY A 240 -13.70 20.33 -17.08
C GLY A 240 -13.35 21.80 -16.83
N LEU A 241 -13.10 22.18 -15.57
CA LEU A 241 -12.79 23.56 -15.18
C LEU A 241 -11.61 24.14 -15.99
N GLU A 242 -10.55 23.36 -16.16
CA GLU A 242 -9.35 23.77 -16.88
C GLU A 242 -9.61 24.01 -18.37
N ARG A 243 -10.51 23.21 -18.97
CA ARG A 243 -10.87 23.37 -20.40
C ARG A 243 -11.72 24.61 -20.62
N ILE A 244 -12.77 24.81 -19.80
CA ILE A 244 -13.60 26.02 -19.92
C ILE A 244 -12.81 27.28 -19.56
N ALA A 245 -11.85 27.19 -18.65
CA ALA A 245 -10.91 28.28 -18.36
C ALA A 245 -10.04 28.63 -19.57
N ALA A 246 -9.52 27.64 -20.31
CA ALA A 246 -8.76 27.91 -21.53
C ALA A 246 -9.59 28.70 -22.55
N VAL A 247 -10.85 28.29 -22.78
CA VAL A 247 -11.78 28.99 -23.68
C VAL A 247 -12.05 30.43 -23.22
N LEU A 248 -12.41 30.62 -21.94
CA LEU A 248 -12.75 31.94 -21.38
C LEU A 248 -11.57 32.89 -21.23
N GLN A 249 -10.34 32.35 -21.18
CA GLN A 249 -9.10 33.12 -21.17
C GLN A 249 -8.49 33.28 -22.57
N HIS A 250 -9.18 32.81 -23.60
CA HIS A 250 -8.78 32.92 -25.01
C HIS A 250 -7.43 32.26 -25.32
N VAL A 251 -7.17 31.10 -24.70
CA VAL A 251 -6.01 30.25 -24.96
C VAL A 251 -6.46 28.87 -25.46
N ASN A 252 -5.62 28.17 -26.21
CA ASN A 252 -5.95 26.85 -26.76
C ASN A 252 -5.49 25.69 -25.84
N SER A 253 -4.43 25.90 -25.06
CA SER A 253 -3.90 24.90 -24.13
C SER A 253 -4.33 25.18 -22.70
N ASN A 254 -4.72 24.12 -21.98
CA ASN A 254 -5.03 24.22 -20.55
C ASN A 254 -3.79 24.67 -19.76
N TYR A 255 -2.57 24.38 -20.22
CA TYR A 255 -1.33 24.82 -19.56
C TYR A 255 -1.06 26.32 -19.70
N ASP A 256 -1.81 27.02 -20.56
CA ASP A 256 -1.67 28.46 -20.77
C ASP A 256 -2.69 29.27 -19.96
N ILE A 257 -3.51 28.64 -19.11
CA ILE A 257 -4.43 29.35 -18.19
C ILE A 257 -3.65 29.95 -17.01
N ASP A 258 -4.25 30.93 -16.34
CA ASP A 258 -3.72 31.61 -15.16
C ASP A 258 -3.13 30.64 -14.10
N LEU A 259 -3.89 29.61 -13.71
CA LEU A 259 -3.47 28.62 -12.71
C LEU A 259 -2.16 27.92 -13.11
N PHE A 260 -2.08 27.42 -14.34
CA PHE A 260 -0.92 26.68 -14.81
C PHE A 260 0.27 27.58 -15.09
N ARG A 261 0.06 28.80 -15.60
CA ARG A 261 1.15 29.77 -15.79
C ARG A 261 1.87 30.08 -14.48
N THR A 262 1.11 30.38 -13.42
CA THR A 262 1.69 30.65 -12.09
C THR A 262 2.42 29.42 -11.53
N LEU A 263 1.86 28.21 -11.69
CA LEU A 263 2.54 26.99 -11.27
C LEU A 263 3.81 26.70 -12.08
N ILE A 264 3.76 26.84 -13.41
CA ILE A 264 4.90 26.62 -14.31
C ILE A 264 6.05 27.59 -13.97
N GLU A 265 5.74 28.86 -13.68
CA GLU A 265 6.72 29.83 -13.20
C GLU A 265 7.36 29.42 -11.86
N ALA A 266 6.54 28.90 -10.93
CA ALA A 266 7.04 28.38 -9.66
C ALA A 266 7.94 27.15 -9.86
N VAL A 267 7.57 26.23 -10.77
CA VAL A 267 8.39 25.08 -11.15
C VAL A 267 9.72 25.53 -11.75
N ALA A 268 9.70 26.48 -12.69
CA ALA A 268 10.90 27.01 -13.31
C ALA A 268 11.85 27.62 -12.27
N LYS A 269 11.30 28.35 -11.29
CA LYS A 269 12.07 28.93 -10.18
C LYS A 269 12.75 27.88 -9.29
N VAL A 270 12.06 26.80 -8.93
CA VAL A 270 12.64 25.77 -8.03
C VAL A 270 13.57 24.79 -8.76
N THR A 271 13.41 24.61 -10.06
CA THR A 271 14.26 23.74 -10.89
C THR A 271 15.45 24.47 -11.52
N GLY A 272 15.37 25.80 -11.65
CA GLY A 272 16.37 26.61 -12.35
C GLY A 272 16.18 26.65 -13.88
N ALA A 273 15.06 26.14 -14.39
CA ALA A 273 14.76 26.13 -15.82
C ALA A 273 14.51 27.56 -16.36
N THR A 274 15.08 27.87 -17.52
CA THR A 274 14.90 29.17 -18.21
C THR A 274 13.92 29.10 -19.39
N ASP A 275 13.75 27.92 -19.99
CA ASP A 275 12.80 27.67 -21.07
C ASP A 275 11.44 27.28 -20.51
N LEU A 276 10.52 28.25 -20.43
CA LEU A 276 9.14 28.06 -19.96
C LEU A 276 8.27 27.23 -20.93
N GLY A 277 8.73 27.00 -22.16
CA GLY A 277 8.05 26.15 -23.14
C GLY A 277 8.28 24.65 -22.92
N ASN A 278 9.20 24.27 -22.04
CA ASN A 278 9.59 22.88 -21.86
C ASN A 278 8.45 22.03 -21.28
N LYS A 279 8.11 20.92 -21.95
CA LYS A 279 7.07 19.96 -21.55
C LYS A 279 7.22 19.47 -20.10
N SER A 280 8.45 19.36 -19.59
CA SER A 280 8.71 18.90 -18.21
C SER A 280 8.10 19.82 -17.16
N LEU A 281 8.03 21.14 -17.43
CA LEU A 281 7.40 22.09 -16.53
C LEU A 281 5.89 21.81 -16.39
N ARG A 282 5.23 21.48 -17.51
CA ARG A 282 3.80 21.13 -17.56
C ARG A 282 3.51 19.85 -16.77
N VAL A 283 4.36 18.83 -16.93
CA VAL A 283 4.24 17.56 -16.19
C VAL A 283 4.33 17.79 -14.69
N ILE A 284 5.35 18.53 -14.24
CA ILE A 284 5.54 18.80 -12.81
C ILE A 284 4.39 19.63 -12.24
N ALA A 285 3.93 20.65 -12.98
CA ALA A 285 2.83 21.53 -12.56
C ALA A 285 1.49 20.78 -12.43
N ASP A 286 1.20 19.80 -13.30
CA ASP A 286 0.04 18.92 -13.14
C ASP A 286 0.23 17.96 -11.95
N HIS A 287 1.37 17.28 -11.90
CA HIS A 287 1.60 16.20 -10.93
C HIS A 287 1.64 16.69 -9.49
N ILE A 288 2.12 17.92 -9.21
CA ILE A 288 2.05 18.46 -7.85
C ILE A 288 0.60 18.59 -7.36
N ARG A 289 -0.34 18.94 -8.24
CA ARG A 289 -1.77 19.05 -7.90
C ARG A 289 -2.31 17.69 -7.45
N SER A 290 -2.09 16.67 -8.27
CA SER A 290 -2.51 15.29 -7.98
C SER A 290 -1.88 14.77 -6.69
N CYS A 291 -0.56 14.85 -6.57
CA CYS A 291 0.16 14.32 -5.42
C CYS A 291 -0.23 15.00 -4.10
N ALA A 292 -0.35 16.33 -4.10
CA ALA A 292 -0.67 17.07 -2.89
C ALA A 292 -2.08 16.73 -2.36
N PHE A 293 -3.08 16.68 -3.26
CA PHE A 293 -4.45 16.33 -2.85
C PHE A 293 -4.61 14.85 -2.50
N LEU A 294 -3.90 13.93 -3.17
CA LEU A 294 -3.91 12.52 -2.80
C LEU A 294 -3.34 12.30 -1.38
N VAL A 295 -2.24 12.99 -1.04
CA VAL A 295 -1.66 12.93 0.30
C VAL A 295 -2.58 13.57 1.34
N ALA A 296 -3.21 14.71 1.02
CA ALA A 296 -4.19 15.35 1.90
C ALA A 296 -5.43 14.48 2.16
N ASP A 297 -5.80 13.64 1.19
CA ASP A 297 -6.88 12.65 1.31
C ASP A 297 -6.42 11.32 1.94
N GLY A 298 -5.19 11.28 2.48
CA GLY A 298 -4.67 10.18 3.28
C GLY A 298 -4.03 9.03 2.50
N VAL A 299 -3.75 9.22 1.20
CA VAL A 299 -2.96 8.27 0.39
C VAL A 299 -1.48 8.51 0.65
N LEU A 300 -0.75 7.46 1.04
CA LEU A 300 0.70 7.51 1.23
C LEU A 300 1.40 6.71 0.11
N PRO A 301 2.59 7.13 -0.35
CA PRO A 301 3.38 6.36 -1.33
C PRO A 301 3.65 4.94 -0.84
N SER A 302 3.32 3.93 -1.65
CA SER A 302 3.50 2.51 -1.31
C SER A 302 3.80 1.65 -2.55
N ASN A 303 4.02 0.35 -2.38
CA ASN A 303 4.24 -0.58 -3.49
C ASN A 303 2.95 -1.11 -4.12
N GLU A 304 1.77 -0.81 -3.56
CA GLU A 304 0.50 -1.43 -3.98
C GLU A 304 -0.66 -0.43 -4.04
N ASN A 305 -1.68 -0.77 -4.84
CA ASN A 305 -2.95 -0.05 -4.93
C ASN A 305 -2.79 1.47 -5.19
N ARG A 306 -3.52 2.31 -4.44
CA ARG A 306 -3.52 3.78 -4.57
C ARG A 306 -2.16 4.39 -4.26
N GLY A 307 -1.44 3.82 -3.28
CA GLY A 307 -0.12 4.28 -2.88
C GLY A 307 0.94 4.03 -3.97
N TYR A 308 0.79 2.94 -4.75
CA TYR A 308 1.60 2.70 -5.94
C TYR A 308 1.41 3.78 -7.00
N VAL A 309 0.16 4.14 -7.30
CA VAL A 309 -0.12 5.21 -8.27
C VAL A 309 0.42 6.55 -7.80
N LEU A 310 0.19 6.94 -6.54
CA LEU A 310 0.75 8.18 -5.99
C LEU A 310 2.28 8.19 -6.14
N ARG A 311 2.94 7.10 -5.75
CA ARG A 311 4.38 6.94 -5.91
C ARG A 311 4.82 7.11 -7.37
N ARG A 312 4.11 6.51 -8.33
CA ARG A 312 4.37 6.63 -9.78
C ARG A 312 4.33 8.09 -10.23
N ILE A 313 3.31 8.84 -9.84
CA ILE A 313 3.14 10.26 -10.21
C ILE A 313 4.27 11.12 -9.60
N ILE A 314 4.61 10.93 -8.31
CA ILE A 314 5.71 11.64 -7.65
C ILE A 314 7.03 11.40 -8.39
N ARG A 315 7.35 10.13 -8.64
CA ARG A 315 8.63 9.75 -9.27
C ARG A 315 8.75 10.28 -10.69
N ARG A 316 7.65 10.29 -11.46
CA ARG A 316 7.60 10.91 -12.79
C ARG A 316 7.88 12.42 -12.71
N ALA A 317 7.25 13.14 -11.78
CA ALA A 317 7.52 14.57 -11.59
C ALA A 317 8.98 14.85 -11.21
N VAL A 318 9.55 14.08 -10.28
CA VAL A 318 10.95 14.21 -9.86
C VAL A 318 11.92 13.93 -11.01
N ARG A 319 11.65 12.94 -11.87
CA ARG A 319 12.46 12.70 -13.09
C ARG A 319 12.44 13.92 -14.00
N HIS A 320 11.26 14.46 -14.30
CA HIS A 320 11.14 15.67 -15.13
C HIS A 320 11.89 16.87 -14.53
N GLY A 321 11.93 16.99 -13.18
CA GLY A 321 12.74 18.00 -12.52
C GLY A 321 14.24 17.81 -12.70
N ASN A 322 14.73 16.56 -12.59
CA ASN A 322 16.13 16.23 -12.86
C ASN A 322 16.52 16.54 -14.31
N MET A 323 15.63 16.27 -15.28
CA MET A 323 15.84 16.63 -16.69
C MET A 323 15.96 18.14 -16.91
N LEU A 324 15.30 18.95 -16.08
CA LEU A 324 15.42 20.41 -16.08
C LEU A 324 16.67 20.91 -15.34
N GLY A 325 17.43 20.03 -14.70
CA GLY A 325 18.67 20.35 -13.98
C GLY A 325 18.52 20.50 -12.47
N ALA A 326 17.37 20.12 -11.88
CA ALA A 326 17.20 20.12 -10.43
C ALA A 326 18.15 19.10 -9.77
N LYS A 327 18.95 19.54 -8.79
CA LYS A 327 19.91 18.69 -8.05
C LYS A 327 19.51 18.40 -6.60
N GLU A 328 18.67 19.25 -6.04
CA GLU A 328 18.16 19.11 -4.68
C GLU A 328 16.68 18.75 -4.72
N THR A 329 16.16 18.24 -3.60
CA THR A 329 14.72 18.05 -3.41
C THR A 329 13.98 19.37 -3.67
N PHE A 330 13.05 19.36 -4.61
CA PHE A 330 12.33 20.55 -5.04
C PHE A 330 10.81 20.36 -5.04
N PHE A 331 10.33 19.13 -5.18
CA PHE A 331 8.92 18.87 -5.49
C PHE A 331 8.00 19.33 -4.36
N TYR A 332 8.38 19.07 -3.10
CA TYR A 332 7.61 19.53 -1.93
C TYR A 332 7.52 21.07 -1.82
N LYS A 333 8.48 21.82 -2.37
CA LYS A 333 8.48 23.30 -2.33
C LYS A 333 7.35 23.91 -3.18
N LEU A 334 6.71 23.11 -4.03
CA LEU A 334 5.60 23.52 -4.88
C LEU A 334 4.24 23.45 -4.18
N VAL A 335 4.15 22.88 -2.97
CA VAL A 335 2.89 22.80 -2.21
C VAL A 335 2.38 24.19 -1.83
N GLY A 336 3.25 25.10 -1.40
CA GLY A 336 2.89 26.49 -1.13
C GLY A 336 2.27 27.22 -2.33
N PRO A 337 2.99 27.31 -3.47
CA PRO A 337 2.44 27.87 -4.72
C PRO A 337 1.13 27.21 -5.16
N LEU A 338 0.99 25.89 -4.98
CA LEU A 338 -0.25 25.19 -5.27
C LEU A 338 -1.43 25.67 -4.41
N ILE A 339 -1.22 25.83 -3.10
CA ILE A 339 -2.26 26.34 -2.19
C ILE A 339 -2.74 27.73 -2.65
N GLU A 340 -1.81 28.59 -3.06
CA GLU A 340 -2.13 29.95 -3.53
C GLU A 340 -3.00 29.94 -4.79
N VAL A 341 -2.64 29.15 -5.82
CA VAL A 341 -3.41 29.12 -7.08
C VAL A 341 -4.76 28.41 -6.97
N MET A 342 -4.92 27.49 -6.01
CA MET A 342 -6.19 26.80 -5.77
C MET A 342 -7.23 27.69 -5.06
N GLY A 343 -6.81 28.78 -4.42
CA GLY A 343 -7.69 29.68 -3.69
C GLY A 343 -8.48 28.97 -2.58
N SER A 344 -9.79 29.17 -2.52
CA SER A 344 -10.66 28.53 -1.51
C SER A 344 -10.62 27.00 -1.54
N ALA A 345 -10.37 26.40 -2.71
CA ALA A 345 -10.21 24.94 -2.84
C ALA A 345 -8.92 24.42 -2.21
N GLY A 346 -7.95 25.30 -1.92
CA GLY A 346 -6.68 24.99 -1.26
C GLY A 346 -6.73 25.00 0.28
N GLU A 347 -7.83 25.42 0.92
CA GLU A 347 -7.91 25.56 2.38
C GLU A 347 -7.76 24.23 3.14
N GLU A 348 -8.27 23.12 2.58
CA GLU A 348 -8.01 21.78 3.14
C GLU A 348 -6.53 21.41 3.04
N LEU A 349 -5.93 21.67 1.88
CA LEU A 349 -4.52 21.37 1.65
C LEU A 349 -3.62 22.21 2.58
N LYS A 350 -3.99 23.47 2.84
CA LYS A 350 -3.30 24.39 3.75
C LYS A 350 -3.27 23.88 5.19
N ARG A 351 -4.35 23.28 5.68
CA ARG A 351 -4.38 22.65 7.03
C ARG A 351 -3.39 21.51 7.17
N GLN A 352 -3.10 20.82 6.06
CA GLN A 352 -2.22 19.63 6.03
C GLN A 352 -0.85 19.90 5.39
N GLN A 353 -0.51 21.17 5.10
CA GLN A 353 0.65 21.53 4.29
C GLN A 353 1.95 20.88 4.79
N ALA A 354 2.25 20.97 6.08
CA ALA A 354 3.48 20.42 6.65
C ALA A 354 3.58 18.89 6.48
N GLN A 355 2.46 18.18 6.62
CA GLN A 355 2.41 16.74 6.42
C GLN A 355 2.62 16.38 4.95
N VAL A 356 1.94 17.08 4.03
CA VAL A 356 2.07 16.87 2.59
C VAL A 356 3.50 17.14 2.14
N GLU A 357 4.09 18.26 2.54
CA GLU A 357 5.48 18.60 2.23
C GLU A 357 6.45 17.52 2.72
N GLN A 358 6.27 17.03 3.96
CA GLN A 358 7.13 16.00 4.51
C GLN A 358 7.03 14.68 3.75
N VAL A 359 5.81 14.23 3.40
CA VAL A 359 5.61 12.99 2.64
C VAL A 359 6.25 13.08 1.25
N LEU A 360 6.02 14.19 0.54
CA LEU A 360 6.61 14.40 -0.79
C LEU A 360 8.14 14.46 -0.74
N LYS A 361 8.68 15.18 0.26
CA LYS A 361 10.12 15.28 0.47
C LYS A 361 10.75 13.91 0.76
N THR A 362 10.16 13.13 1.64
CA THR A 362 10.68 11.80 2.00
C THR A 362 10.67 10.84 0.80
N GLU A 363 9.61 10.80 -0.01
CA GLU A 363 9.58 9.95 -1.22
C GLU A 363 10.59 10.46 -2.28
N GLU A 364 10.76 11.78 -2.44
CA GLU A 364 11.76 12.36 -3.34
C GLU A 364 13.20 11.98 -2.93
N GLU A 365 13.53 12.07 -1.64
CA GLU A 365 14.84 11.66 -1.09
C GLU A 365 15.08 10.15 -1.24
N GLN A 366 14.05 9.33 -1.04
CA GLN A 366 14.15 7.89 -1.26
C GLN A 366 14.37 7.56 -2.74
N PHE A 367 13.59 8.20 -3.62
CA PHE A 367 13.67 7.95 -5.05
C PHE A 367 14.97 8.42 -5.67
N ALA A 368 15.54 9.55 -5.23
CA ALA A 368 16.84 10.04 -5.72
C ALA A 368 17.94 8.97 -5.62
N ARG A 369 17.97 8.20 -4.53
CA ARG A 369 18.91 7.08 -4.34
C ARG A 369 18.67 5.92 -5.30
N THR A 370 17.43 5.67 -5.67
CA THR A 370 17.05 4.59 -6.61
C THR A 370 17.24 5.00 -8.07
N LEU A 371 16.94 6.26 -8.41
CA LEU A 371 16.95 6.79 -9.76
C LEU A 371 18.35 6.74 -10.38
N GLU A 372 19.38 7.17 -9.66
CA GLU A 372 20.76 7.20 -10.16
C GLU A 372 21.24 5.80 -10.55
N ARG A 373 21.01 4.81 -9.68
CA ARG A 373 21.36 3.41 -9.93
C ARG A 373 20.53 2.79 -11.06
N GLY A 374 19.23 3.08 -11.09
CA GLY A 374 18.32 2.52 -12.08
C GLY A 374 18.54 3.07 -13.49
N LEU A 375 18.83 4.37 -13.64
CA LEU A 375 19.19 4.97 -14.93
C LEU A 375 20.50 4.39 -15.48
N ALA A 376 21.53 4.23 -14.65
CA ALA A 376 22.79 3.63 -15.08
C ALA A 376 22.61 2.20 -15.59
N LEU A 377 21.78 1.39 -14.91
CA LEU A 377 21.45 0.03 -15.33
C LEU A 377 20.63 0.01 -16.62
N LEU A 378 19.63 0.87 -16.74
CA LEU A 378 18.84 0.99 -17.96
C LEU A 378 19.71 1.41 -19.15
N ASP A 379 20.61 2.38 -18.96
CA ASP A 379 21.55 2.80 -20.00
C ASP A 379 22.48 1.66 -20.45
N GLU A 380 22.91 0.81 -19.52
CA GLU A 380 23.74 -0.36 -19.83
C GLU A 380 22.95 -1.39 -20.68
N GLU A 381 21.68 -1.64 -20.36
CA GLU A 381 20.84 -2.55 -21.13
C GLU A 381 20.45 -1.97 -22.49
N LEU A 382 20.12 -0.68 -22.56
CA LEU A 382 19.83 0.01 -23.82
C LEU A 382 21.05 0.06 -24.74
N ALA A 383 22.27 0.13 -24.19
CA ALA A 383 23.50 0.06 -24.99
C ALA A 383 23.76 -1.32 -25.61
N LYS A 384 23.19 -2.38 -25.02
CA LYS A 384 23.29 -3.77 -25.52
C LYS A 384 22.15 -4.13 -26.48
N LEU A 385 21.12 -3.28 -26.59
CA LEU A 385 19.93 -3.55 -27.35
C LEU A 385 20.23 -3.65 -28.85
N GLN A 386 19.78 -4.73 -29.49
CA GLN A 386 19.73 -4.88 -30.94
C GLN A 386 18.27 -4.82 -31.41
N GLY A 387 17.82 -3.64 -31.83
CA GLY A 387 16.44 -3.41 -32.28
C GLY A 387 15.82 -2.14 -31.70
N ASP A 388 14.50 -2.00 -31.84
CA ASP A 388 13.72 -0.85 -31.37
C ASP A 388 12.87 -1.15 -30.12
N THR A 389 13.06 -2.31 -29.47
CA THR A 389 12.18 -2.77 -28.38
C THR A 389 12.97 -3.37 -27.22
N LEU A 390 12.82 -2.83 -26.01
CA LEU A 390 13.34 -3.37 -24.75
C LEU A 390 12.46 -4.53 -24.28
N ASP A 391 13.07 -5.67 -23.96
CA ASP A 391 12.32 -6.87 -23.56
C ASP A 391 11.65 -6.72 -22.18
N GLY A 392 10.48 -7.35 -22.04
CA GLY A 392 9.65 -7.23 -20.84
C GLY A 392 10.27 -7.84 -19.58
N GLU A 393 11.14 -8.85 -19.73
CA GLU A 393 11.84 -9.49 -18.60
C GLU A 393 12.91 -8.56 -18.01
N THR A 394 13.64 -7.82 -18.85
CA THR A 394 14.57 -6.77 -18.44
C THR A 394 13.83 -5.61 -17.77
N ALA A 395 12.69 -5.18 -18.33
CA ALA A 395 11.85 -4.16 -17.72
C ALA A 395 11.31 -4.61 -16.34
N PHE A 396 10.90 -5.88 -16.24
CA PHE A 396 10.47 -6.51 -14.99
C PHE A 396 11.61 -6.63 -13.97
N ARG A 397 12.82 -6.98 -14.39
CA ARG A 397 14.00 -7.06 -13.51
C ARG A 397 14.37 -5.68 -12.95
N LEU A 398 14.33 -4.64 -13.80
CA LEU A 398 14.53 -3.26 -13.36
C LEU A 398 13.48 -2.86 -12.30
N TYR A 399 12.24 -3.26 -12.51
CA TYR A 399 11.14 -3.04 -11.57
C TYR A 399 11.26 -3.83 -10.26
N ASP A 400 11.33 -5.16 -10.33
CA ASP A 400 11.25 -6.07 -9.18
C ASP A 400 12.53 -6.08 -8.35
N THR A 401 13.70 -6.18 -9.00
CA THR A 401 14.99 -6.32 -8.31
C THR A 401 15.56 -4.97 -7.87
N TYR A 402 15.39 -3.93 -8.70
CA TYR A 402 16.05 -2.64 -8.49
C TYR A 402 15.07 -1.51 -8.12
N GLY A 403 13.76 -1.79 -8.10
CA GLY A 403 12.74 -0.82 -7.73
C GLY A 403 12.61 0.33 -8.74
N PHE A 404 13.08 0.14 -9.98
CA PHE A 404 13.04 1.12 -11.07
C PHE A 404 11.73 0.96 -11.86
N PRO A 405 10.78 1.89 -11.74
CA PRO A 405 9.44 1.74 -12.30
C PRO A 405 9.42 1.55 -13.82
N VAL A 406 8.58 0.62 -14.30
CA VAL A 406 8.39 0.33 -15.73
C VAL A 406 7.99 1.59 -16.53
N ASP A 407 7.28 2.51 -15.90
CA ASP A 407 6.85 3.76 -16.53
C ASP A 407 8.01 4.71 -16.79
N LEU A 408 8.99 4.73 -15.89
CA LEU A 408 10.21 5.52 -16.08
C LEU A 408 11.09 4.86 -17.15
N THR A 409 11.09 3.53 -17.21
CA THR A 409 11.69 2.79 -18.33
C THR A 409 11.02 3.17 -19.65
N ALA A 410 9.69 3.10 -19.74
CA ALA A 410 8.92 3.48 -20.91
C ALA A 410 9.12 4.94 -21.31
N ASP A 411 9.15 5.86 -20.34
CA ASP A 411 9.44 7.28 -20.59
C ASP A 411 10.84 7.50 -21.18
N VAL A 412 11.88 6.84 -20.63
CA VAL A 412 13.26 6.92 -21.15
C VAL A 412 13.36 6.31 -22.55
N CYS A 413 12.73 5.15 -22.75
CA CYS A 413 12.70 4.45 -24.04
C CYS A 413 12.02 5.30 -25.11
N ARG A 414 10.85 5.88 -24.81
CA ARG A 414 10.08 6.75 -25.72
C ARG A 414 10.89 7.95 -26.20
N GLU A 415 11.67 8.58 -25.33
CA GLU A 415 12.54 9.71 -25.71
C GLU A 415 13.70 9.31 -26.63
N ARG A 416 14.04 8.02 -26.67
CA ARG A 416 15.05 7.45 -27.57
C ARG A 416 14.44 6.72 -28.77
N ASN A 417 13.12 6.83 -28.98
CA ASN A 417 12.36 6.07 -29.98
C ASN A 417 12.50 4.54 -29.83
N ILE A 418 12.60 4.06 -28.60
CA ILE A 418 12.63 2.65 -28.22
C ILE A 418 11.28 2.31 -27.59
N LYS A 419 10.70 1.17 -27.95
CA LYS A 419 9.48 0.59 -27.38
C LYS A 419 9.82 -0.27 -26.17
N VAL A 420 8.86 -0.50 -25.30
CA VAL A 420 8.96 -1.48 -24.22
C VAL A 420 7.98 -2.60 -24.51
N ASP A 421 8.42 -3.85 -24.37
CA ASP A 421 7.53 -5.02 -24.45
C ASP A 421 6.66 -5.12 -23.18
N GLU A 422 5.56 -4.38 -23.19
CA GLU A 422 4.58 -4.34 -22.10
C GLU A 422 3.91 -5.71 -21.87
N ALA A 423 3.68 -6.48 -22.94
CA ALA A 423 3.08 -7.80 -22.85
C ALA A 423 4.01 -8.79 -22.13
N GLY A 424 5.31 -8.76 -22.45
CA GLY A 424 6.33 -9.53 -21.73
C GLY A 424 6.48 -9.12 -20.27
N PHE A 425 6.40 -7.82 -19.97
CA PHE A 425 6.41 -7.31 -18.59
C PHE A 425 5.23 -7.82 -17.78
N GLU A 426 4.01 -7.76 -18.33
CA GLU A 426 2.82 -8.22 -17.62
C GLU A 426 2.78 -9.74 -17.44
N ALA A 427 3.30 -10.50 -18.41
CA ALA A 427 3.47 -11.95 -18.25
C ALA A 427 4.39 -12.27 -17.06
N ALA A 428 5.48 -11.53 -16.87
CA ALA A 428 6.39 -11.69 -15.74
C ALA A 428 5.75 -11.28 -14.40
N MET A 429 4.95 -10.21 -14.39
CA MET A 429 4.17 -9.76 -13.23
C MET A 429 3.11 -10.78 -12.80
N GLU A 430 2.35 -11.34 -13.74
CA GLU A 430 1.35 -12.38 -13.42
C GLU A 430 2.01 -13.65 -12.88
N GLU A 431 3.16 -14.04 -13.40
CA GLU A 431 3.90 -15.20 -12.87
C GLU A 431 4.44 -14.95 -11.45
N GLN A 432 4.79 -13.70 -11.09
CA GLN A 432 5.10 -13.31 -9.71
C GLN A 432 3.84 -13.36 -8.82
N ARG A 433 2.72 -12.79 -9.28
CA ARG A 433 1.44 -12.80 -8.55
C ARG A 433 0.94 -14.21 -8.30
N ARG A 434 1.05 -15.11 -9.28
CA ARG A 434 0.70 -16.53 -9.16
C ARG A 434 1.53 -17.20 -8.06
N ARG A 435 2.86 -17.00 -8.08
CA ARG A 435 3.77 -17.48 -7.02
C ARG A 435 3.42 -16.93 -5.63
N ALA A 436 2.99 -15.66 -5.54
CA ALA A 436 2.56 -15.04 -4.28
C ALA A 436 1.19 -15.58 -3.80
N ARG A 437 0.24 -15.83 -4.70
CA ARG A 437 -1.08 -16.43 -4.38
C ARG A 437 -0.94 -17.89 -3.93
N GLU A 438 -0.06 -18.66 -4.55
CA GLU A 438 0.28 -20.03 -4.14
C GLU A 438 0.93 -20.08 -2.74
N ALA A 439 1.52 -18.96 -2.28
CA ALA A 439 2.10 -18.83 -0.94
C ALA A 439 1.15 -18.25 0.14
N SER A 440 -0.01 -17.67 -0.23
CA SER A 440 -0.85 -16.86 0.68
C SER A 440 -2.12 -17.54 1.22
N GLY A 441 -2.51 -18.72 0.73
CA GLY A 441 -3.48 -19.59 1.42
C GLY A 441 -4.83 -18.99 1.87
N PHE A 442 -5.38 -17.98 1.18
CA PHE A 442 -6.69 -17.40 1.51
C PHE A 442 -7.49 -17.13 0.22
N GLY A 443 -8.39 -18.06 -0.11
CA GLY A 443 -9.43 -17.87 -1.10
C GLY A 443 -10.78 -18.09 -0.42
N ALA A 444 -11.39 -17.01 0.10
CA ALA A 444 -12.77 -17.04 0.52
C ALA A 444 -13.63 -16.53 -0.65
N ASP A 445 -14.53 -17.38 -1.11
CA ASP A 445 -15.56 -17.07 -2.10
C ASP A 445 -16.65 -16.22 -1.43
N TYR A 446 -16.73 -14.94 -1.79
CA TYR A 446 -17.68 -13.97 -1.21
C TYR A 446 -19.10 -14.07 -1.81
N ASN A 447 -19.39 -15.05 -2.68
CA ASN A 447 -20.62 -15.06 -3.49
C ASN A 447 -21.82 -15.86 -2.93
N ALA A 448 -21.82 -16.26 -1.66
CA ALA A 448 -23.01 -16.83 -1.01
C ALA A 448 -23.58 -15.87 0.06
N MET A 449 -23.96 -14.65 -0.35
CA MET A 449 -24.64 -13.72 0.55
C MET A 449 -26.01 -14.28 0.95
N ILE A 450 -26.11 -14.79 2.17
CA ILE A 450 -27.38 -15.01 2.86
C ILE A 450 -28.08 -13.65 2.93
N ARG A 451 -29.19 -13.48 2.19
CA ARG A 451 -30.06 -12.31 2.30
C ARG A 451 -31.13 -12.58 3.33
N VAL A 452 -31.18 -11.75 4.37
CA VAL A 452 -32.16 -11.83 5.45
C VAL A 452 -32.99 -10.55 5.40
N ASP A 453 -34.30 -10.66 5.16
CA ASP A 453 -35.21 -9.52 5.07
C ASP A 453 -35.68 -8.99 6.44
N SER A 454 -35.35 -9.69 7.53
CA SER A 454 -35.69 -9.30 8.91
C SER A 454 -34.55 -8.53 9.59
N ALA A 455 -34.87 -7.50 10.37
CA ALA A 455 -33.91 -6.81 11.23
C ALA A 455 -33.85 -7.44 12.64
N SER A 456 -32.67 -7.38 13.27
CA SER A 456 -32.48 -7.76 14.67
C SER A 456 -32.26 -6.52 15.54
N GLU A 457 -32.98 -6.39 16.66
CA GLU A 457 -32.72 -5.34 17.64
C GLU A 457 -31.58 -5.75 18.58
N PHE A 458 -30.47 -5.01 18.56
CA PHE A 458 -29.35 -5.24 19.46
C PHE A 458 -29.61 -4.63 20.85
N LYS A 459 -29.60 -5.46 21.89
CA LYS A 459 -29.80 -5.07 23.29
C LYS A 459 -28.57 -5.31 24.18
N GLY A 460 -27.44 -5.70 23.56
CA GLY A 460 -26.23 -6.14 24.26
C GLY A 460 -25.42 -5.05 24.97
N TYR A 461 -25.85 -3.79 24.88
CA TYR A 461 -25.29 -2.70 25.67
C TYR A 461 -25.68 -2.83 27.14
N ASP A 462 -26.95 -3.11 27.40
CA ASP A 462 -27.54 -3.13 28.75
C ASP A 462 -27.74 -4.54 29.30
N HIS A 463 -27.88 -5.53 28.42
CA HIS A 463 -28.22 -6.91 28.79
C HIS A 463 -27.20 -7.91 28.23
N LEU A 464 -26.86 -8.95 29.00
CA LEU A 464 -26.08 -10.10 28.54
C LEU A 464 -26.94 -11.37 28.37
N GLU A 465 -28.15 -11.34 28.91
CA GLU A 465 -29.17 -12.36 28.80
C GLU A 465 -30.52 -11.72 28.42
N LEU A 466 -31.25 -12.32 27.48
CA LEU A 466 -32.65 -11.98 27.20
C LEU A 466 -33.34 -13.09 26.40
N ASN A 467 -34.67 -13.05 26.35
CA ASN A 467 -35.45 -13.93 25.49
C ASN A 467 -35.65 -13.30 24.10
N GLY A 468 -35.27 -14.03 23.05
CA GLY A 468 -35.49 -13.67 21.65
C GLY A 468 -36.28 -14.74 20.91
N LYS A 469 -36.89 -14.39 19.79
CA LYS A 469 -37.62 -15.31 18.93
C LYS A 469 -36.81 -15.59 17.67
N VAL A 470 -36.70 -16.87 17.28
CA VAL A 470 -36.04 -17.27 16.04
C VAL A 470 -36.85 -16.79 14.84
N THR A 471 -36.26 -15.94 14.01
CA THR A 471 -36.89 -15.41 12.79
C THR A 471 -36.44 -16.15 11.54
N ALA A 472 -35.22 -16.69 11.53
CA ALA A 472 -34.69 -17.48 10.43
C ALA A 472 -33.59 -18.46 10.89
N LEU A 473 -33.46 -19.56 10.15
CA LEU A 473 -32.39 -20.56 10.31
C LEU A 473 -31.76 -20.83 8.95
N PHE A 474 -30.43 -20.95 8.91
CA PHE A 474 -29.70 -21.28 7.69
C PHE A 474 -28.71 -22.41 7.93
N VAL A 475 -28.63 -23.35 6.98
CA VAL A 475 -27.62 -24.42 6.93
C VAL A 475 -26.98 -24.37 5.54
N ASP A 476 -25.65 -24.31 5.47
CA ASP A 476 -24.89 -24.17 4.21
C ASP A 476 -25.40 -23.03 3.32
N GLY A 477 -25.78 -21.90 3.94
CA GLY A 477 -26.31 -20.71 3.26
C GLY A 477 -27.77 -20.80 2.78
N LYS A 478 -28.47 -21.92 3.03
CA LYS A 478 -29.87 -22.13 2.62
C LYS A 478 -30.82 -22.02 3.80
N ALA A 479 -31.93 -21.32 3.60
CA ALA A 479 -32.98 -21.19 4.61
C ALA A 479 -33.63 -22.55 4.91
N VAL A 480 -33.82 -22.85 6.20
CA VAL A 480 -34.47 -24.07 6.69
C VAL A 480 -35.47 -23.74 7.80
N GLU A 481 -36.48 -24.58 7.98
CA GLU A 481 -37.49 -24.41 9.04
C GLU A 481 -37.07 -25.03 10.38
N VAL A 482 -36.16 -26.02 10.35
CA VAL A 482 -35.72 -26.77 11.53
C VAL A 482 -34.26 -27.20 11.38
N ILE A 483 -33.53 -27.16 12.50
CA ILE A 483 -32.21 -27.79 12.65
C ILE A 483 -32.25 -28.79 13.80
N ASN A 484 -31.44 -29.85 13.72
CA ASN A 484 -31.37 -30.96 14.67
C ASN A 484 -29.98 -31.08 15.29
N ALA A 485 -29.89 -31.81 16.40
CA ALA A 485 -28.64 -32.00 17.13
C ALA A 485 -27.51 -32.48 16.20
N GLY A 486 -26.34 -31.86 16.34
CA GLY A 486 -25.15 -32.10 15.52
C GLY A 486 -25.03 -31.20 14.29
N GLN A 487 -26.05 -30.44 13.91
CA GLN A 487 -26.00 -29.55 12.74
C GLN A 487 -25.39 -28.18 13.09
N GLU A 488 -24.53 -27.70 12.19
CA GLU A 488 -24.05 -26.32 12.18
C GLU A 488 -25.05 -25.44 11.43
N ALA A 489 -25.29 -24.24 11.96
CA ALA A 489 -26.28 -23.34 11.40
C ALA A 489 -25.97 -21.87 11.72
N VAL A 490 -26.67 -20.98 11.01
CA VAL A 490 -26.82 -19.58 11.40
C VAL A 490 -28.23 -19.39 11.93
N VAL A 491 -28.36 -18.92 13.17
CA VAL A 491 -29.65 -18.60 13.81
C VAL A 491 -29.83 -17.09 13.84
N VAL A 492 -30.98 -16.60 13.36
CA VAL A 492 -31.33 -15.17 13.42
C VAL A 492 -32.45 -14.98 14.44
N LEU A 493 -32.31 -13.97 15.30
CA LEU A 493 -33.31 -13.58 16.30
C LEU A 493 -33.91 -12.22 15.97
N ASP A 494 -35.13 -11.96 16.45
CA ASP A 494 -35.76 -10.63 16.39
C ASP A 494 -35.04 -9.59 17.28
N GLN A 495 -34.54 -10.02 18.44
CA GLN A 495 -33.70 -9.23 19.34
C GLN A 495 -32.61 -10.12 19.97
N THR A 496 -31.44 -9.55 20.24
CA THR A 496 -30.31 -10.32 20.79
C THR A 496 -29.36 -9.47 21.65
N PRO A 497 -28.76 -10.06 22.72
CA PRO A 497 -27.70 -9.42 23.48
C PRO A 497 -26.32 -9.66 22.85
N PHE A 498 -26.19 -10.51 21.83
CA PHE A 498 -24.92 -10.82 21.17
C PHE A 498 -24.49 -9.70 20.23
N TYR A 499 -23.29 -9.18 20.43
CA TYR A 499 -22.67 -8.19 19.56
C TYR A 499 -22.13 -8.91 18.33
N ALA A 500 -22.60 -8.47 17.16
CA ALA A 500 -22.08 -8.93 15.89
C ALA A 500 -20.77 -8.23 15.55
N GLU A 501 -19.80 -8.99 15.03
CA GLU A 501 -18.48 -8.47 14.66
C GLU A 501 -18.58 -7.18 13.84
N SER A 502 -17.97 -6.11 14.36
CA SER A 502 -18.05 -4.78 13.75
C SER A 502 -17.11 -3.79 14.46
N GLY A 503 -16.60 -2.79 13.74
CA GLY A 503 -15.74 -1.75 14.31
C GLY A 503 -14.43 -2.29 14.90
N GLY A 504 -13.92 -3.41 14.37
CA GLY A 504 -12.74 -4.11 14.89
C GLY A 504 -13.02 -5.03 16.08
N GLN A 505 -14.16 -4.94 16.75
CA GLN A 505 -14.53 -5.85 17.83
C GLN A 505 -15.07 -7.17 17.28
N VAL A 506 -14.51 -8.30 17.73
CA VAL A 506 -14.95 -9.66 17.38
C VAL A 506 -16.37 -9.95 17.86
N GLY A 507 -17.06 -10.85 17.16
CA GLY A 507 -18.39 -11.32 17.53
C GLY A 507 -18.42 -12.03 18.88
N ASP A 508 -19.57 -11.97 19.54
CA ASP A 508 -19.78 -12.68 20.79
C ASP A 508 -19.97 -14.19 20.62
N LYS A 509 -19.69 -14.87 21.73
CA LYS A 509 -19.91 -16.31 21.92
C LYS A 509 -20.82 -16.52 23.11
N GLY A 510 -21.43 -17.68 23.21
CA GLY A 510 -22.38 -18.00 24.26
C GLY A 510 -23.31 -19.13 23.86
N GLU A 511 -24.54 -19.10 24.36
CA GLU A 511 -25.50 -20.17 24.15
C GLU A 511 -26.91 -19.62 23.86
N LEU A 512 -27.66 -20.30 23.00
CA LEU A 512 -29.11 -20.14 22.88
C LEU A 512 -29.79 -21.37 23.47
N LYS A 513 -30.64 -21.17 24.47
CA LYS A 513 -31.31 -22.24 25.23
C LYS A 513 -32.81 -22.19 25.02
N GLY A 514 -33.43 -23.36 24.95
CA GLY A 514 -34.88 -23.49 24.98
C GLY A 514 -35.31 -24.80 25.63
N ALA A 515 -36.61 -25.12 25.53
CA ALA A 515 -37.16 -26.32 26.14
C ALA A 515 -36.66 -27.60 25.41
N GLY A 516 -35.53 -28.15 25.87
CA GLY A 516 -34.98 -29.41 25.37
C GLY A 516 -33.96 -29.28 24.24
N PHE A 517 -33.46 -28.08 23.96
CA PHE A 517 -32.34 -27.87 23.04
C PHE A 517 -31.34 -26.84 23.57
N THR A 518 -30.11 -26.93 23.07
CA THR A 518 -29.04 -25.97 23.35
C THR A 518 -28.22 -25.78 22.09
N PHE A 519 -28.07 -24.53 21.66
CA PHE A 519 -27.25 -24.13 20.53
C PHE A 519 -26.02 -23.39 21.06
N ALA A 520 -24.84 -23.93 20.82
CA ALA A 520 -23.59 -23.27 21.18
C ALA A 520 -23.26 -22.25 20.09
N VAL A 521 -23.14 -20.98 20.46
CA VAL A 521 -22.79 -19.88 19.56
C VAL A 521 -21.28 -19.70 19.57
N ASP A 522 -20.65 -20.03 18.45
CA ASP A 522 -19.21 -19.93 18.24
C ASP A 522 -18.78 -18.57 17.68
N ASP A 523 -19.68 -17.86 17.00
CA ASP A 523 -19.44 -16.52 16.48
C ASP A 523 -20.75 -15.77 16.19
N THR A 524 -20.70 -14.44 16.12
CA THR A 524 -21.85 -13.60 15.82
C THR A 524 -21.49 -12.58 14.74
N GLN A 525 -22.24 -12.57 13.63
CA GLN A 525 -21.93 -11.79 12.43
C GLN A 525 -23.14 -10.96 11.95
N LYS A 526 -22.90 -9.88 11.21
CA LYS A 526 -23.96 -9.05 10.61
C LYS A 526 -24.35 -9.57 9.23
N TYR A 527 -25.65 -9.68 8.98
CA TYR A 527 -26.23 -10.00 7.67
C TYR A 527 -27.24 -8.92 7.29
N GLY A 528 -26.76 -7.80 6.72
CA GLY A 528 -27.59 -6.61 6.52
C GLY A 528 -27.99 -5.99 7.85
N GLN A 529 -29.30 -5.92 8.13
CA GLN A 529 -29.83 -5.47 9.43
C GLN A 529 -30.05 -6.61 10.44
N ALA A 530 -29.82 -7.87 10.03
CA ALA A 530 -29.94 -9.03 10.89
C ALA A 530 -28.63 -9.32 11.65
N ILE A 531 -28.75 -9.91 12.83
CA ILE A 531 -27.63 -10.46 13.60
C ILE A 531 -27.74 -11.99 13.56
N GLY A 532 -26.75 -12.62 12.92
CA GLY A 532 -26.66 -14.07 12.80
C GLY A 532 -25.74 -14.67 13.86
N HIS A 533 -26.23 -15.71 14.52
CA HIS A 533 -25.50 -16.48 15.53
C HIS A 533 -25.02 -17.78 14.88
N LEU A 534 -23.72 -17.87 14.64
CA LEU A 534 -23.08 -19.01 13.99
C LEU A 534 -22.69 -20.01 15.06
N GLY A 535 -22.97 -21.29 14.82
CA GLY A 535 -22.58 -22.33 15.76
C GLY A 535 -23.27 -23.64 15.50
N LYS A 536 -23.41 -24.45 16.55
CA LYS A 536 -23.84 -25.84 16.45
C LYS A 536 -24.94 -26.18 17.45
N LEU A 537 -25.99 -26.86 16.98
CA LEU A 537 -27.00 -27.40 17.88
C LEU A 537 -26.44 -28.62 18.61
N SER A 538 -26.28 -28.54 19.92
CA SER A 538 -25.69 -29.61 20.72
C SER A 538 -26.70 -30.70 21.06
N ALA A 539 -27.96 -30.34 21.31
CA ALA A 539 -29.04 -31.26 21.67
C ALA A 539 -30.40 -30.74 21.17
N GLY A 540 -31.33 -31.65 20.94
CA GLY A 540 -32.72 -31.33 20.58
C GLY A 540 -32.92 -30.93 19.11
N ALA A 541 -33.98 -30.16 18.87
CA ALA A 541 -34.30 -29.55 17.58
C ALA A 541 -34.75 -28.10 17.81
N LEU A 542 -34.31 -27.19 16.94
CA LEU A 542 -34.63 -25.76 16.97
C LEU A 542 -35.38 -25.38 15.70
N LYS A 543 -36.50 -24.66 15.83
CA LYS A 543 -37.37 -24.26 14.71
C LYS A 543 -37.51 -22.76 14.60
N VAL A 544 -37.83 -22.30 13.38
CA VAL A 544 -38.28 -20.91 13.17
C VAL A 544 -39.55 -20.66 14.01
N GLY A 545 -39.55 -19.55 14.74
CA GLY A 545 -40.63 -19.16 15.64
C GLY A 545 -40.46 -19.57 17.10
N ASP A 546 -39.49 -20.43 17.42
CA ASP A 546 -39.18 -20.79 18.81
C ASP A 546 -38.69 -19.57 19.60
N VAL A 547 -39.02 -19.54 20.89
CA VAL A 547 -38.48 -18.57 21.84
C VAL A 547 -37.24 -19.20 22.50
N VAL A 548 -36.13 -18.48 22.44
CA VAL A 548 -34.84 -18.87 23.01
C VAL A 548 -34.41 -17.87 24.08
N GLN A 549 -33.82 -18.37 25.14
CA GLN A 549 -33.00 -17.57 26.05
C GLN A 549 -31.60 -17.47 25.44
N ALA A 550 -31.19 -16.24 25.12
CA ALA A 550 -29.89 -15.94 24.54
C ALA A 550 -28.94 -15.46 25.65
N ASP A 551 -27.91 -16.26 25.97
CA ASP A 551 -26.94 -16.00 27.04
C ASP A 551 -25.54 -15.77 26.45
N VAL A 552 -25.00 -14.56 26.58
CA VAL A 552 -23.62 -14.22 26.17
C VAL A 552 -22.60 -14.75 27.18
N ASP A 553 -21.44 -15.22 26.73
CA ASP A 553 -20.29 -15.48 27.60
C ASP A 553 -19.78 -14.17 28.24
N GLU A 554 -20.27 -13.89 29.45
CA GLU A 554 -19.99 -12.68 30.20
C GLU A 554 -18.48 -12.48 30.45
N ALA A 555 -17.76 -13.54 30.81
CA ALA A 555 -16.34 -13.46 31.12
C ALA A 555 -15.53 -13.08 29.87
N ARG A 556 -15.88 -13.67 28.72
CA ARG A 556 -15.27 -13.31 27.43
C ARG A 556 -15.64 -11.88 27.01
N ARG A 557 -16.91 -11.50 27.10
CA ARG A 557 -17.39 -10.15 26.80
C ARG A 557 -16.67 -9.10 27.65
N ALA A 558 -16.47 -9.37 28.94
CA ALA A 558 -15.76 -8.46 29.83
C ALA A 558 -14.33 -8.20 29.33
N ARG A 559 -13.55 -9.24 28.99
CA ARG A 559 -12.18 -9.08 28.45
C ARG A 559 -12.16 -8.27 27.14
N ILE A 560 -13.14 -8.50 26.26
CA ILE A 560 -13.29 -7.74 25.01
C ILE A 560 -13.56 -6.25 25.31
N ARG A 561 -14.48 -5.95 26.25
CA ARG A 561 -14.80 -4.58 26.68
C ARG A 561 -13.57 -3.84 27.24
N LEU A 562 -12.72 -4.52 28.01
CA LEU A 562 -11.47 -3.94 28.53
C LEU A 562 -10.52 -3.58 27.39
N ASN A 563 -10.28 -4.52 26.47
CA ASN A 563 -9.43 -4.32 25.31
C ASN A 563 -9.98 -3.21 24.39
N HIS A 564 -11.30 -3.16 24.15
CA HIS A 564 -11.92 -2.10 23.35
C HIS A 564 -11.69 -0.73 23.97
N SER A 565 -11.94 -0.64 25.29
CA SER A 565 -11.80 0.62 26.01
C SER A 565 -10.35 1.11 26.00
N ALA A 566 -9.39 0.20 26.15
CA ALA A 566 -7.97 0.51 26.06
C ALA A 566 -7.53 0.94 24.65
N THR A 567 -8.17 0.43 23.58
CA THR A 567 -7.90 0.89 22.21
C THR A 567 -8.13 2.39 22.06
N HIS A 568 -9.22 2.93 22.62
CA HIS A 568 -9.51 4.36 22.56
C HIS A 568 -8.52 5.21 23.36
N LEU A 569 -8.16 4.78 24.59
CA LEU A 569 -7.12 5.45 25.37
C LEU A 569 -5.76 5.41 24.65
N MET A 570 -5.40 4.27 24.06
CA MET A 570 -4.15 4.14 23.31
C MET A 570 -4.15 5.01 22.06
N HIS A 571 -5.26 5.10 21.33
CA HIS A 571 -5.36 5.96 20.16
C HIS A 571 -5.15 7.44 20.51
N ALA A 572 -5.80 7.92 21.58
CA ALA A 572 -5.58 9.27 22.08
C ALA A 572 -4.12 9.50 22.54
N ALA A 573 -3.53 8.53 23.25
CA ALA A 573 -2.14 8.61 23.69
C ALA A 573 -1.15 8.64 22.51
N LEU A 574 -1.36 7.81 21.48
CA LEU A 574 -0.53 7.83 20.27
C LEU A 574 -0.58 9.19 19.57
N ARG A 575 -1.75 9.82 19.49
CA ARG A 575 -1.91 11.15 18.89
C ARG A 575 -1.22 12.24 19.70
N GLN A 576 -1.21 12.13 21.03
CA GLN A 576 -0.51 13.07 21.90
C GLN A 576 1.01 12.93 21.77
N VAL A 577 1.53 11.70 21.69
CA VAL A 577 2.99 11.43 21.65
C VAL A 577 3.56 11.64 20.25
N LEU A 578 2.89 11.12 19.22
CA LEU A 578 3.41 11.13 17.85
C LEU A 578 2.88 12.29 17.01
N GLY A 579 1.65 12.76 17.28
CA GLY A 579 1.01 13.86 16.55
C GLY A 579 -0.36 13.51 15.96
N THR A 580 -1.09 14.53 15.50
CA THR A 580 -2.48 14.41 15.02
C THR A 580 -2.63 13.71 13.67
N HIS A 581 -1.53 13.40 12.98
CA HIS A 581 -1.54 12.59 11.74
C HIS A 581 -1.75 11.10 12.00
N VAL A 582 -1.62 10.65 13.25
CA VAL A 582 -1.96 9.29 13.64
C VAL A 582 -3.46 9.08 13.46
N ALA A 583 -3.81 8.23 12.50
CA ALA A 583 -5.16 7.83 12.20
C ALA A 583 -5.24 6.30 12.13
N GLN A 584 -6.34 5.73 12.62
CA GLN A 584 -6.60 4.31 12.53
C GLN A 584 -6.65 3.85 11.07
N LYS A 585 -5.91 2.78 10.76
CA LYS A 585 -5.89 2.07 9.46
C LYS A 585 -6.42 0.64 9.56
N GLY A 586 -6.56 0.12 10.78
CA GLY A 586 -7.12 -1.18 11.07
C GLY A 586 -7.22 -1.42 12.57
N SER A 587 -8.18 -2.23 13.01
CA SER A 587 -8.30 -2.61 14.42
C SER A 587 -8.83 -4.04 14.53
N LEU A 588 -8.33 -4.77 15.53
CA LEU A 588 -8.87 -6.05 15.98
C LEU A 588 -8.89 -6.03 17.51
N VAL A 589 -10.06 -6.21 18.08
CA VAL A 589 -10.30 -6.24 19.52
C VAL A 589 -10.95 -7.58 19.86
N SER A 590 -10.17 -8.44 20.52
CA SER A 590 -10.59 -9.78 20.94
C SER A 590 -10.48 -9.93 22.46
N ASP A 591 -10.90 -11.08 22.99
CA ASP A 591 -10.74 -11.42 24.41
C ASP A 591 -9.27 -11.71 24.80
N LYS A 592 -8.38 -11.85 23.81
CA LYS A 592 -6.97 -12.22 24.00
C LYS A 592 -6.01 -11.07 23.75
N VAL A 593 -6.30 -10.21 22.78
CA VAL A 593 -5.41 -9.14 22.31
C VAL A 593 -6.22 -7.99 21.72
N LEU A 594 -5.70 -6.78 21.85
CA LEU A 594 -6.05 -5.66 20.98
C LEU A 594 -4.90 -5.38 20.02
N ARG A 595 -5.23 -5.20 18.75
CA ARG A 595 -4.31 -4.89 17.67
C ARG A 595 -4.78 -3.62 17.00
N PHE A 596 -3.90 -2.66 16.84
CA PHE A 596 -4.23 -1.35 16.30
C PHE A 596 -3.21 -0.94 15.26
N ASP A 597 -3.69 -0.73 14.04
CA ASP A 597 -2.89 -0.29 12.92
C ASP A 597 -3.13 1.19 12.71
N PHE A 598 -2.06 1.98 12.58
CA PHE A 598 -2.14 3.43 12.49
C PHE A 598 -1.15 4.02 11.51
N SER A 599 -1.47 5.19 10.96
CA SER A 599 -0.59 5.94 10.08
C SER A 599 0.59 6.54 10.84
N HIS A 600 1.79 6.05 10.54
CA HIS A 600 3.04 6.61 11.04
C HIS A 600 4.22 6.12 10.16
N ASN A 601 5.13 7.02 9.78
CA ASN A 601 6.14 6.75 8.75
C ASN A 601 7.39 6.04 9.28
N GLU A 602 7.66 6.15 10.58
CA GLU A 602 8.88 5.65 11.20
C GLU A 602 8.57 4.59 12.26
N ALA A 603 9.58 3.83 12.66
CA ALA A 603 9.44 2.96 13.82
C ALA A 603 9.42 3.79 15.09
N MET A 604 8.48 3.50 15.99
CA MET A 604 8.44 4.18 17.27
C MET A 604 9.71 3.90 18.06
N LYS A 605 10.26 4.94 18.68
CA LYS A 605 11.37 4.78 19.62
C LYS A 605 10.87 4.04 20.86
N SER A 606 11.76 3.28 21.50
CA SER A 606 11.42 2.59 22.75
C SER A 606 10.94 3.54 23.85
N SER A 607 11.38 4.81 23.84
CA SER A 607 10.87 5.85 24.74
C SER A 607 9.44 6.27 24.41
N GLU A 608 9.08 6.40 23.13
CA GLU A 608 7.73 6.77 22.68
C GLU A 608 6.73 5.65 22.99
N ILE A 609 7.11 4.38 22.78
CA ILE A 609 6.29 3.22 23.16
C ILE A 609 6.00 3.22 24.66
N ARG A 610 7.03 3.48 25.49
CA ARG A 610 6.88 3.57 26.95
C ARG A 610 5.99 4.75 27.35
N GLU A 611 6.15 5.90 26.73
CA GLU A 611 5.33 7.09 27.02
C GLU A 611 3.85 6.85 26.71
N VAL A 612 3.53 6.21 25.58
CA VAL A 612 2.15 5.81 25.25
C VAL A 612 1.59 4.86 26.32
N GLU A 613 2.34 3.82 26.69
CA GLU A 613 1.91 2.87 27.73
C GLU A 613 1.69 3.56 29.09
N ASP A 614 2.58 4.47 29.49
CA ASP A 614 2.50 5.22 30.74
C ASP A 614 1.29 6.16 30.76
N LEU A 615 1.01 6.85 29.65
CA LEU A 615 -0.15 7.72 29.48
C LEU A 615 -1.46 6.94 29.59
N VAL A 616 -1.59 5.82 28.88
CA VAL A 616 -2.79 4.97 28.96
C VAL A 616 -3.01 4.49 30.39
N ASN A 617 -1.97 3.97 31.04
CA ASN A 617 -2.07 3.52 32.43
C ASN A 617 -2.34 4.67 33.41
N ALA A 618 -1.91 5.90 33.12
CA ALA A 618 -2.27 7.07 33.92
C ALA A 618 -3.77 7.39 33.81
N GLN A 619 -4.36 7.30 32.60
CA GLN A 619 -5.80 7.49 32.39
C GLN A 619 -6.63 6.36 33.03
N ILE A 620 -6.12 5.13 33.02
CA ILE A 620 -6.72 4.00 33.74
C ILE A 620 -6.77 4.31 35.24
N ARG A 621 -5.65 4.78 35.83
CA ARG A 621 -5.58 5.14 37.27
C ARG A 621 -6.48 6.31 37.66
N ARG A 622 -6.82 7.22 36.73
CA ARG A 622 -7.81 8.28 36.98
C ARG A 622 -9.23 7.71 37.19
N ASN A 623 -9.48 6.48 36.75
CA ASN A 623 -10.73 5.77 36.91
C ASN A 623 -11.95 6.61 36.48
N LEU A 624 -11.87 7.21 35.30
CA LEU A 624 -12.90 8.08 34.74
C LEU A 624 -14.12 7.25 34.33
N PRO A 625 -15.35 7.77 34.48
CA PRO A 625 -16.53 7.14 33.90
C PRO A 625 -16.42 7.12 32.37
N ILE A 626 -16.86 6.01 31.77
CA ILE A 626 -16.96 5.86 30.32
C ILE A 626 -18.42 6.09 29.94
N GLU A 627 -18.69 7.18 29.23
CA GLU A 627 -20.03 7.64 28.91
C GLU A 627 -20.35 7.41 27.44
N THR A 628 -21.57 6.98 27.14
CA THR A 628 -22.03 6.77 25.76
C THR A 628 -23.34 7.50 25.52
N ASN A 629 -23.38 8.35 24.50
CA ASN A 629 -24.54 9.19 24.19
C ASN A 629 -24.90 9.09 22.71
N ILE A 630 -26.18 8.97 22.40
CA ILE A 630 -26.68 9.01 21.02
C ILE A 630 -27.08 10.46 20.69
N MET A 631 -26.37 11.10 19.76
CA MET A 631 -26.61 12.49 19.38
C MET A 631 -26.43 12.71 17.88
N ASP A 632 -26.82 13.89 17.39
CA ASP A 632 -26.66 14.25 15.98
C ASP A 632 -25.19 14.38 15.61
N LEU A 633 -24.83 13.98 14.38
CA LEU A 633 -23.45 13.97 13.90
C LEU A 633 -22.74 15.33 14.04
N ASP A 634 -23.44 16.44 13.76
CA ASP A 634 -22.87 17.78 13.88
C ASP A 634 -22.64 18.19 15.33
N ALA A 635 -23.52 17.78 16.24
CA ALA A 635 -23.34 17.98 17.67
C ALA A 635 -22.16 17.16 18.21
N ALA A 636 -21.97 15.93 17.70
CA ALA A 636 -20.82 15.09 18.03
C ALA A 636 -19.50 15.74 17.57
N LYS A 637 -19.44 16.22 16.33
CA LYS A 637 -18.27 16.96 15.80
C LYS A 637 -17.97 18.22 16.62
N ALA A 638 -19.01 18.98 17.00
CA ALA A 638 -18.85 20.17 17.83
C ALA A 638 -18.31 19.86 19.24
N LYS A 639 -18.56 18.66 19.78
CA LYS A 639 -17.96 18.17 21.03
C LYS A 639 -16.52 17.67 20.88
N GLY A 640 -15.94 17.76 19.68
CA GLY A 640 -14.61 17.22 19.40
C GLY A 640 -14.59 15.70 19.24
N ALA A 641 -15.75 15.06 19.00
CA ALA A 641 -15.78 13.64 18.72
C ALA A 641 -15.02 13.34 17.45
N MET A 642 -13.99 12.52 17.57
CA MET A 642 -13.26 12.04 16.42
C MET A 642 -14.12 11.01 15.69
N ALA A 643 -14.36 11.27 14.41
CA ALA A 643 -14.88 10.28 13.49
C ALA A 643 -13.74 9.35 13.08
N LEU A 644 -13.96 8.04 13.18
CA LEU A 644 -13.09 7.04 12.57
C LEU A 644 -13.14 7.21 11.04
N PHE A 645 -11.96 7.22 10.41
CA PHE A 645 -11.78 7.47 8.98
C PHE A 645 -12.42 6.35 8.16
N GLY A 646 -13.25 6.69 7.18
CA GLY A 646 -13.84 5.75 6.22
C GLY A 646 -15.23 5.20 6.57
N GLU A 647 -15.76 5.47 7.77
CA GLU A 647 -17.12 5.04 8.12
C GLU A 647 -18.19 6.06 7.71
N LYS A 648 -19.28 5.57 7.09
CA LYS A 648 -20.52 6.34 6.91
C LYS A 648 -21.28 6.32 8.24
N TYR A 649 -21.61 7.50 8.74
CA TYR A 649 -22.37 7.66 9.96
C TYR A 649 -23.81 8.03 9.65
N ASP A 650 -24.75 7.41 10.35
CA ASP A 650 -26.15 7.84 10.35
C ASP A 650 -26.29 9.26 10.93
N GLU A 651 -27.45 9.90 10.72
CA GLU A 651 -27.73 11.24 11.28
C GLU A 651 -27.53 11.27 12.80
N ARG A 652 -27.85 10.16 13.48
CA ARG A 652 -27.61 9.95 14.90
C ARG A 652 -26.48 8.95 15.12
N VAL A 653 -25.45 9.39 15.82
CA VAL A 653 -24.25 8.60 16.12
C VAL A 653 -24.13 8.33 17.62
N ARG A 654 -23.55 7.17 17.94
CA ARG A 654 -23.16 6.83 19.31
C ARG A 654 -21.76 7.36 19.59
N VAL A 655 -21.69 8.36 20.47
CA VAL A 655 -20.44 8.98 20.92
C VAL A 655 -20.01 8.34 22.23
N LEU A 656 -18.77 7.86 22.28
CA LEU A 656 -18.08 7.39 23.47
C LEU A 656 -17.17 8.49 24.01
N SER A 657 -17.19 8.72 25.32
CA SER A 657 -16.29 9.66 26.00
C SER A 657 -15.63 9.01 27.21
N MET A 658 -14.31 9.20 27.34
CA MET A 658 -13.50 8.79 28.49
C MET A 658 -12.89 10.03 29.14
N GLY A 659 -13.74 10.75 29.89
CA GLY A 659 -13.42 12.07 30.42
C GLY A 659 -13.00 13.06 29.32
N ASP A 660 -11.94 13.82 29.60
CA ASP A 660 -11.37 14.84 28.71
C ASP A 660 -10.33 14.30 27.72
N PHE A 661 -10.04 12.99 27.76
CA PHE A 661 -8.89 12.41 27.08
C PHE A 661 -9.20 11.79 25.71
N SER A 662 -10.29 11.03 25.61
CA SER A 662 -10.75 10.43 24.35
C SER A 662 -12.25 10.66 24.19
N THR A 663 -12.66 11.14 23.02
CA THR A 663 -14.06 11.23 22.60
C THR A 663 -14.15 10.80 21.14
N GLU A 664 -14.83 9.70 20.87
CA GLU A 664 -14.81 8.99 19.58
C GLU A 664 -16.20 8.47 19.23
N LEU A 665 -16.50 8.36 17.93
CA LEU A 665 -17.70 7.65 17.46
C LEU A 665 -17.44 6.15 17.54
N CYS A 666 -18.23 5.42 18.34
CA CYS A 666 -18.03 3.98 18.50
C CYS A 666 -19.31 3.22 18.84
N GLY A 667 -19.64 2.25 17.99
CA GLY A 667 -20.75 1.30 18.18
C GLY A 667 -20.41 0.10 19.08
N GLY A 668 -19.16 -0.07 19.50
CA GLY A 668 -18.73 -1.24 20.26
C GLY A 668 -19.18 -1.29 21.72
N THR A 669 -18.88 -2.41 22.38
CA THR A 669 -19.11 -2.60 23.82
C THR A 669 -17.89 -2.17 24.63
N HIS A 670 -18.12 -1.50 25.76
CA HIS A 670 -17.07 -0.83 26.54
C HIS A 670 -17.16 -1.18 28.02
N ALA A 671 -16.07 -0.95 28.75
CA ALA A 671 -16.07 -1.00 30.20
C ALA A 671 -16.88 0.17 30.78
N SER A 672 -17.27 0.11 32.06
CA SER A 672 -18.03 1.18 32.70
C SER A 672 -17.15 2.33 33.14
N ARG A 673 -15.90 2.04 33.53
CA ARG A 673 -14.90 3.04 33.91
C ARG A 673 -13.53 2.66 33.36
N THR A 674 -12.66 3.65 33.18
CA THR A 674 -11.29 3.39 32.73
C THR A 674 -10.50 2.54 33.71
N GLY A 675 -10.83 2.59 35.01
CA GLY A 675 -10.20 1.77 36.05
C GLY A 675 -10.45 0.27 35.91
N ASP A 676 -11.57 -0.11 35.29
CA ASP A 676 -11.94 -1.52 35.09
C ASP A 676 -10.97 -2.24 34.15
N ILE A 677 -10.25 -1.50 33.30
CA ILE A 677 -9.22 -2.02 32.38
C ILE A 677 -8.05 -2.66 33.16
N GLY A 678 -7.77 -2.19 34.37
CA GLY A 678 -6.69 -2.68 35.21
C GLY A 678 -5.31 -2.24 34.73
N LEU A 679 -4.56 -3.14 34.09
CA LEU A 679 -3.24 -2.86 33.54
C LEU A 679 -3.30 -2.92 32.02
N PHE A 680 -2.74 -1.94 31.32
CA PHE A 680 -2.49 -1.97 29.89
C PHE A 680 -1.01 -2.23 29.61
N ARG A 681 -0.70 -3.16 28.70
CA ARG A 681 0.67 -3.53 28.36
C ARG A 681 0.82 -3.74 26.85
N ILE A 682 1.75 -3.02 26.24
CA ILE A 682 2.16 -3.21 24.85
C ILE A 682 3.05 -4.45 24.77
N ILE A 683 2.70 -5.37 23.88
CA ILE A 683 3.45 -6.60 23.60
C ILE A 683 4.49 -6.33 22.50
N SER A 684 4.06 -5.66 21.43
CA SER A 684 4.90 -5.46 20.25
C SER A 684 4.52 -4.19 19.49
N GLU A 685 5.50 -3.67 18.75
CA GLU A 685 5.35 -2.60 17.76
C GLU A 685 6.08 -3.05 16.49
N SER A 686 5.42 -2.93 15.33
CA SER A 686 5.99 -3.37 14.05
C SER A 686 5.43 -2.61 12.86
N GLY A 687 6.15 -2.62 11.73
CA GLY A 687 5.67 -2.07 10.47
C GLY A 687 4.91 -3.14 9.66
N THR A 688 3.69 -2.83 9.23
CA THR A 688 2.86 -3.73 8.41
C THR A 688 2.90 -3.38 6.93
N ALA A 689 3.02 -2.09 6.62
CA ALA A 689 3.20 -1.56 5.28
C ALA A 689 3.94 -0.21 5.34
N ALA A 690 4.33 0.34 4.18
CA ALA A 690 4.89 1.68 4.13
C ALA A 690 3.90 2.71 4.73
N GLY A 691 4.34 3.46 5.75
CA GLY A 691 3.51 4.44 6.45
C GLY A 691 2.47 3.88 7.42
N ILE A 692 2.45 2.55 7.66
CA ILE A 692 1.51 1.91 8.59
C ILE A 692 2.28 1.11 9.65
N ARG A 693 2.00 1.42 10.91
CA ARG A 693 2.55 0.75 12.09
C ARG A 693 1.44 0.00 12.81
N ARG A 694 1.81 -1.06 13.54
CA ARG A 694 0.92 -1.91 14.33
C ARG A 694 1.42 -1.97 15.75
N ILE A 695 0.52 -1.72 16.70
CA ILE A 695 0.69 -2.07 18.11
C ILE A 695 -0.19 -3.26 18.44
N GLU A 696 0.38 -4.24 19.13
CA GLU A 696 -0.36 -5.29 19.82
C GLU A 696 -0.23 -5.09 21.32
N ALA A 697 -1.35 -5.14 22.03
CA ALA A 697 -1.39 -4.93 23.46
C ALA A 697 -2.43 -5.82 24.13
N VAL A 698 -2.32 -5.93 25.46
CA VAL A 698 -3.22 -6.70 26.32
C VAL A 698 -3.63 -5.87 27.53
N THR A 699 -4.78 -6.22 28.10
CA THR A 699 -5.33 -5.57 29.29
C THR A 699 -5.61 -6.56 30.43
N GLY A 700 -5.88 -6.05 31.62
CA GLY A 700 -6.35 -6.82 32.78
C GLY A 700 -5.48 -8.04 33.09
N GLU A 701 -6.12 -9.21 33.21
CA GLU A 701 -5.45 -10.47 33.51
C GLU A 701 -4.41 -10.87 32.45
N GLY A 702 -4.68 -10.60 31.17
CA GLY A 702 -3.73 -10.89 30.08
C GLY A 702 -2.45 -10.07 30.20
N ALA A 703 -2.56 -8.82 30.63
CA ALA A 703 -1.40 -7.97 30.92
C ALA A 703 -0.61 -8.49 32.13
N MET A 704 -1.30 -8.88 33.22
CA MET A 704 -0.66 -9.45 34.40
C MET A 704 0.07 -10.76 34.09
N ALA A 705 -0.56 -11.66 33.32
CA ALA A 705 0.08 -12.90 32.86
C ALA A 705 1.33 -12.64 32.03
N THR A 706 1.31 -11.60 31.17
CA THR A 706 2.47 -11.18 30.39
C THR A 706 3.61 -10.68 31.28
N VAL A 707 3.31 -9.90 32.31
CA VAL A 707 4.31 -9.42 33.28
C VAL A 707 4.93 -10.59 34.06
N HIS A 708 4.12 -11.53 34.55
CA HIS A 708 4.63 -12.72 35.23
C HIS A 708 5.52 -13.55 34.32
N ALA A 709 5.07 -13.84 33.09
CA ALA A 709 5.87 -14.61 32.13
C ALA A 709 7.21 -13.93 31.78
N GLN A 710 7.25 -12.58 31.71
CA GLN A 710 8.50 -11.83 31.53
C GLN A 710 9.40 -11.94 32.76
N SER A 711 8.84 -11.82 33.97
CA SER A 711 9.57 -11.98 35.23
C SER A 711 10.16 -13.37 35.39
N ASP A 712 9.38 -14.42 35.10
CA ASP A 712 9.82 -15.81 35.21
C ASP A 712 11.00 -16.09 34.26
N ARG A 713 10.91 -15.63 33.01
CA ARG A 713 12.02 -15.74 32.05
C ARG A 713 13.29 -15.04 32.54
N LEU A 714 13.16 -13.85 33.13
CA LEU A 714 14.32 -13.12 33.66
C LEU A 714 14.94 -13.86 34.86
N ASN A 715 14.12 -14.41 35.75
CA ASN A 715 14.57 -15.19 36.89
C ASN A 715 15.25 -16.50 36.44
N ASP A 716 14.70 -17.19 35.44
CA ASP A 716 15.30 -18.39 34.87
C ASP A 716 16.70 -18.11 34.30
N ILE A 717 16.86 -17.02 33.52
CA ILE A 717 18.17 -16.63 32.98
C ILE A 717 19.12 -16.24 34.12
N ALA A 718 18.65 -15.50 35.12
CA ALA A 718 19.46 -15.14 36.28
C ALA A 718 19.95 -16.40 37.02
N HIS A 719 19.09 -17.40 37.21
CA HIS A 719 19.46 -18.68 37.82
C HIS A 719 20.50 -19.45 36.99
N LEU A 720 20.35 -19.52 35.66
CA LEU A 720 21.32 -20.16 34.77
C LEU A 720 22.72 -19.53 34.90
N LEU A 721 22.78 -18.22 35.11
CA LEU A 721 24.02 -17.47 35.27
C LEU A 721 24.48 -17.34 36.73
N LYS A 722 23.78 -17.99 37.67
CA LYS A 722 24.04 -17.88 39.12
C LYS A 722 24.10 -16.41 39.57
N GLY A 723 23.11 -15.64 39.14
CA GLY A 723 22.89 -14.24 39.49
C GLY A 723 21.47 -14.00 39.99
N ASP A 724 21.10 -12.73 39.99
CA ASP A 724 19.76 -12.23 40.32
C ASP A 724 19.33 -11.16 39.30
N SER A 725 18.10 -10.66 39.42
CA SER A 725 17.56 -9.66 38.50
C SER A 725 18.31 -8.33 38.51
N GLN A 726 19.07 -8.00 39.56
CA GLN A 726 19.83 -6.75 39.66
C GLN A 726 21.19 -6.85 38.98
N ASN A 727 21.85 -8.02 39.05
CA ASN A 727 23.19 -8.23 38.47
C ASN A 727 23.20 -9.07 37.19
N LEU A 728 22.03 -9.47 36.67
CA LEU A 728 21.91 -10.30 35.47
C LEU A 728 22.71 -9.74 34.28
N GLY A 729 22.60 -8.43 34.01
CA GLY A 729 23.32 -7.78 32.91
C GLY A 729 24.84 -7.89 33.05
N ASP A 730 25.35 -7.80 34.28
CA ASP A 730 26.79 -7.92 34.55
C ASP A 730 27.26 -9.37 34.49
N LYS A 731 26.42 -10.33 34.90
CA LYS A 731 26.69 -11.77 34.73
C LYS A 731 26.76 -12.16 33.26
N VAL A 732 25.84 -11.66 32.43
CA VAL A 732 25.87 -11.86 30.98
C VAL A 732 27.17 -11.31 30.39
N ARG A 733 27.52 -10.06 30.73
CA ARG A 733 28.78 -9.45 30.28
C ARG A 733 30.01 -10.25 30.72
N ALA A 734 30.04 -10.70 31.97
CA ALA A 734 31.15 -11.51 32.49
C ALA A 734 31.30 -12.85 31.75
N VAL A 735 30.20 -13.51 31.40
CA VAL A 735 30.25 -14.74 30.59
C VAL A 735 30.75 -14.46 29.18
N LEU A 736 30.26 -13.40 28.52
CA LEU A 736 30.72 -13.03 27.17
C LEU A 736 32.21 -12.69 27.15
N GLU A 737 32.70 -11.93 28.13
CA GLU A 737 34.12 -11.62 28.26
C GLU A 737 34.96 -12.87 28.57
N ARG A 738 34.47 -13.76 29.44
CA ARG A 738 35.14 -15.04 29.71
C ARG A 738 35.22 -15.90 28.47
N THR A 739 34.18 -15.94 27.64
CA THR A 739 34.19 -16.69 26.37
C THR A 739 35.25 -16.14 25.43
N ARG A 740 35.32 -14.81 25.24
CA ARG A 740 36.35 -14.16 24.41
C ARG A 740 37.77 -14.45 24.92
N GLN A 741 37.95 -14.43 26.24
CA GLN A 741 39.24 -14.73 26.87
C GLN A 741 39.65 -16.20 26.65
N LEU A 742 38.73 -17.15 26.84
CA LEU A 742 38.97 -18.57 26.60
C LEU A 742 39.27 -18.86 25.12
N GLU A 743 38.59 -18.20 24.18
CA GLU A 743 38.89 -18.30 22.75
C GLU A 743 40.32 -17.83 22.43
N LYS A 744 40.76 -16.73 23.06
CA LYS A 744 42.12 -16.21 22.91
C LYS A 744 43.17 -17.14 23.52
N GLU A 745 42.93 -17.65 24.72
CA GLU A 745 43.82 -18.63 25.38
C GLU A 745 43.92 -19.94 24.58
N LEU A 746 42.79 -20.43 24.05
CA LEU A 746 42.76 -21.61 23.19
C LEU A 746 43.63 -21.39 21.94
N GLN A 747 43.54 -20.23 21.31
CA GLN A 747 44.37 -19.92 20.15
C GLN A 747 45.87 -19.86 20.52
N GLN A 748 46.22 -19.23 21.65
CA GLN A 748 47.61 -19.17 22.11
C GLN A 748 48.19 -20.56 22.41
N LEU A 749 47.40 -21.45 23.05
CA LEU A 749 47.82 -22.82 23.32
C LEU A 749 48.00 -23.63 22.03
N LYS A 750 47.12 -23.44 21.03
CA LYS A 750 47.28 -24.05 19.71
C LYS A 750 48.58 -23.59 19.03
N ASP A 751 48.86 -22.29 19.05
CA ASP A 751 50.06 -21.72 18.45
C ASP A 751 51.34 -22.23 19.14
N GLN A 752 51.35 -22.32 20.49
CA GLN A 752 52.46 -22.89 21.25
C GLN A 752 52.69 -24.38 20.92
N ALA A 753 51.61 -25.17 20.86
CA ALA A 753 51.70 -26.59 20.52
C ALA A 753 52.27 -26.79 19.11
N ALA A 754 51.86 -25.97 18.14
CA ALA A 754 52.40 -26.04 16.79
C ALA A 754 53.88 -25.62 16.71
N ALA A 755 54.30 -24.59 17.45
CA ALA A 755 55.71 -24.18 17.52
C ALA A 755 56.59 -25.29 18.13
N GLN A 756 56.12 -25.95 19.18
CA GLN A 756 56.85 -27.06 19.81
C GLN A 756 56.93 -28.28 18.89
N GLU A 757 55.86 -28.59 18.16
CA GLU A 757 55.87 -29.69 17.19
C GLU A 757 56.81 -29.38 16.02
N SER A 758 56.85 -28.14 15.50
CA SER A 758 57.82 -27.73 14.48
C SER A 758 59.27 -27.91 14.92
N ALA A 759 59.60 -27.55 16.18
CA ALA A 759 60.95 -27.76 16.71
C ALA A 759 61.32 -29.26 16.76
N ASN A 760 60.39 -30.13 17.17
CA ASN A 760 60.58 -31.58 17.16
C ASN A 760 60.79 -32.11 15.73
N LEU A 761 60.01 -31.61 14.76
CA LEU A 761 60.09 -32.02 13.36
C LEU A 761 61.41 -31.63 12.68
N SER A 762 61.98 -30.47 13.01
CA SER A 762 63.28 -30.06 12.44
C SER A 762 64.40 -31.08 12.71
N SER A 763 64.33 -31.82 13.83
CA SER A 763 65.31 -32.85 14.19
C SER A 763 65.17 -34.14 13.38
N LYS A 764 64.03 -34.33 12.70
CA LYS A 764 63.72 -35.51 11.87
C LYS A 764 64.09 -35.32 10.40
N ALA A 765 64.63 -34.15 10.01
CA ALA A 765 65.01 -33.89 8.64
C ALA A 765 66.24 -34.73 8.23
N VAL A 766 66.21 -35.31 7.04
CA VAL A 766 67.27 -36.17 6.49
C VAL A 766 68.03 -35.40 5.40
N ASP A 767 69.36 -35.47 5.39
CA ASP A 767 70.17 -34.86 4.32
C ASP A 767 70.15 -35.73 3.06
N LEU A 768 69.79 -35.12 1.92
CA LEU A 768 69.85 -35.71 0.60
C LEU A 768 70.62 -34.78 -0.33
N ASN A 769 71.88 -35.14 -0.63
CA ASN A 769 72.76 -34.39 -1.53
C ASN A 769 72.89 -32.90 -1.18
N GLY A 770 72.94 -32.55 0.11
CA GLY A 770 73.08 -31.17 0.59
C GLY A 770 71.76 -30.39 0.68
N VAL A 771 70.61 -31.04 0.46
CA VAL A 771 69.27 -30.50 0.72
C VAL A 771 68.58 -31.33 1.79
N LYS A 772 68.03 -30.68 2.83
CA LYS A 772 67.31 -31.38 3.90
C LYS A 772 65.88 -31.74 3.47
N LEU A 773 65.49 -32.99 3.59
CA LEU A 773 64.14 -33.47 3.36
C LEU A 773 63.43 -33.72 4.70
N LEU A 774 62.24 -33.15 4.88
CA LEU A 774 61.35 -33.44 6.01
C LEU A 774 59.98 -33.90 5.49
N VAL A 775 59.58 -35.10 5.88
CA VAL A 775 58.26 -35.65 5.55
C VAL A 775 57.61 -36.11 6.84
N SER A 776 56.43 -35.60 7.15
CA SER A 776 55.74 -36.00 8.38
C SER A 776 54.23 -35.88 8.31
N GLU A 777 53.57 -36.80 9.02
CA GLU A 777 52.15 -36.73 9.33
C GLU A 777 51.97 -36.17 10.75
N LEU A 778 51.10 -35.19 10.88
CA LEU A 778 50.80 -34.48 12.13
C LEU A 778 49.38 -34.77 12.57
N ALA A 779 49.23 -35.35 13.76
CA ALA A 779 47.94 -35.62 14.36
C ALA A 779 47.39 -34.37 15.07
N GLY A 780 46.11 -34.06 14.87
CA GLY A 780 45.40 -33.02 15.62
C GLY A 780 45.75 -31.57 15.25
N ILE A 781 46.42 -31.34 14.11
CA ILE A 781 46.77 -30.00 13.61
C ILE A 781 45.74 -29.54 12.59
N GLU A 782 45.28 -28.29 12.71
CA GLU A 782 44.35 -27.73 11.73
C GLU A 782 45.05 -27.44 10.38
N PRO A 783 44.42 -27.71 9.23
CA PRO A 783 45.03 -27.51 7.90
C PRO A 783 45.61 -26.11 7.66
N LYS A 784 45.01 -25.08 8.28
CA LYS A 784 45.49 -23.69 8.17
C LYS A 784 46.88 -23.50 8.82
N MET A 785 47.17 -24.23 9.89
CA MET A 785 48.43 -24.12 10.64
C MET A 785 49.61 -24.75 9.90
N LEU A 786 49.35 -25.74 9.04
CA LEU A 786 50.39 -26.42 8.25
C LEU A 786 51.22 -25.43 7.41
N ARG A 787 50.61 -24.34 6.93
CA ARG A 787 51.32 -23.28 6.19
C ARG A 787 52.37 -22.60 7.04
N THR A 788 51.97 -22.13 8.22
CA THR A 788 52.88 -21.48 9.17
C THR A 788 54.02 -22.41 9.57
N MET A 789 53.71 -23.68 9.86
CA MET A 789 54.74 -24.67 10.19
C MET A 789 55.74 -24.89 9.06
N VAL A 790 55.29 -24.98 7.81
CA VAL A 790 56.17 -25.10 6.64
C VAL A 790 57.09 -23.89 6.51
N ASP A 791 56.56 -22.67 6.64
CA ASP A 791 57.37 -21.46 6.52
C ASP A 791 58.42 -21.36 7.64
N ASP A 792 58.05 -21.69 8.88
CA ASP A 792 58.98 -21.73 10.03
C ASP A 792 60.08 -22.78 9.83
N LEU A 793 59.71 -23.99 9.41
CA LEU A 793 60.65 -25.08 9.14
C LEU A 793 61.59 -24.76 7.97
N LYS A 794 61.12 -24.07 6.92
CA LYS A 794 61.98 -23.57 5.83
C LYS A 794 63.03 -22.60 6.34
N ASN A 795 62.63 -21.68 7.21
CA ASN A 795 63.55 -20.71 7.81
C ASN A 795 64.59 -21.38 8.73
N GLN A 796 64.20 -22.42 9.47
CA GLN A 796 65.10 -23.14 10.37
C GLN A 796 66.07 -24.09 9.65
N LEU A 797 65.61 -24.77 8.59
CA LEU A 797 66.37 -25.86 7.94
C LEU A 797 67.26 -25.39 6.78
N GLY A 798 67.04 -24.18 6.25
CA GLY A 798 67.82 -23.63 5.13
C GLY A 798 67.41 -24.26 3.80
N SER A 799 68.37 -24.83 3.06
CA SER A 799 68.12 -25.57 1.82
C SER A 799 67.30 -26.82 2.09
N THR A 800 65.98 -26.79 1.80
CA THR A 800 65.06 -27.84 2.25
C THR A 800 63.85 -28.09 1.34
N VAL A 801 63.36 -29.33 1.40
CA VAL A 801 62.07 -29.77 0.86
C VAL A 801 61.26 -30.34 2.03
N ILE A 802 60.04 -29.83 2.25
CA ILE A 802 59.17 -30.22 3.37
C ILE A 802 57.83 -30.68 2.81
N VAL A 803 57.31 -31.81 3.31
CA VAL A 803 55.93 -32.27 3.08
C VAL A 803 55.30 -32.59 4.42
N LEU A 804 54.23 -31.87 4.78
CA LEU A 804 53.45 -32.12 5.98
C LEU A 804 52.02 -32.56 5.61
N ALA A 805 51.49 -33.50 6.37
CA ALA A 805 50.13 -33.98 6.22
C ALA A 805 49.37 -33.93 7.55
N THR A 806 48.06 -33.77 7.50
CA THR A 806 47.18 -34.00 8.65
C THR A 806 45.86 -34.60 8.19
N VAL A 807 45.21 -35.36 9.07
CA VAL A 807 43.90 -35.98 8.83
C VAL A 807 42.89 -35.38 9.79
N VAL A 808 41.85 -34.74 9.25
CA VAL A 808 40.74 -34.16 10.02
C VAL A 808 39.44 -34.72 9.48
N GLU A 809 38.65 -35.36 10.34
CA GLU A 809 37.35 -35.96 9.98
C GLU A 809 37.43 -36.90 8.76
N GLY A 810 38.52 -37.67 8.64
CA GLY A 810 38.74 -38.62 7.54
C GLY A 810 39.22 -37.99 6.23
N LYS A 811 39.38 -36.66 6.16
CA LYS A 811 39.96 -35.97 5.00
C LYS A 811 41.43 -35.64 5.24
N VAL A 812 42.25 -35.90 4.23
CA VAL A 812 43.69 -35.61 4.24
C VAL A 812 43.90 -34.17 3.78
N SER A 813 44.68 -33.39 4.52
CA SER A 813 45.22 -32.11 4.07
C SER A 813 46.73 -32.19 3.99
N LEU A 814 47.28 -31.76 2.85
CA LEU A 814 48.70 -31.84 2.54
C LEU A 814 49.24 -30.44 2.23
N ILE A 815 50.48 -30.20 2.64
CA ILE A 815 51.25 -29.05 2.19
C ILE A 815 52.67 -29.47 1.84
N ALA A 816 53.22 -28.89 0.77
CA ALA A 816 54.63 -28.94 0.45
C ALA A 816 55.24 -27.55 0.46
N GLY A 817 56.46 -27.44 0.97
CA GLY A 817 57.29 -26.24 0.90
C GLY A 817 58.68 -26.57 0.40
N VAL A 818 59.20 -25.73 -0.49
CA VAL A 818 60.55 -25.86 -1.02
C VAL A 818 61.28 -24.53 -0.84
N SER A 819 62.52 -24.56 -0.36
CA SER A 819 63.37 -23.37 -0.24
C SER A 819 63.74 -22.82 -1.63
N LYS A 820 63.89 -21.50 -1.74
CA LYS A 820 64.03 -20.81 -3.04
C LYS A 820 65.23 -21.27 -3.86
N ASP A 821 66.31 -21.67 -3.20
CA ASP A 821 67.53 -22.18 -3.81
C ASP A 821 67.37 -23.59 -4.43
N VAL A 822 66.27 -24.29 -4.12
CA VAL A 822 66.00 -25.66 -4.59
C VAL A 822 64.85 -25.69 -5.62
N THR A 823 64.08 -24.60 -5.78
CA THR A 823 62.86 -24.58 -6.60
C THR A 823 63.06 -24.86 -8.09
N ASP A 824 64.27 -24.63 -8.61
CA ASP A 824 64.61 -24.92 -10.01
C ASP A 824 64.75 -26.43 -10.28
N ARG A 825 65.00 -27.22 -9.24
CA ARG A 825 65.17 -28.68 -9.29
C ARG A 825 63.93 -29.42 -8.81
N VAL A 826 63.30 -28.92 -7.74
CA VAL A 826 62.11 -29.49 -7.11
C VAL A 826 61.04 -28.42 -6.96
N LYS A 827 59.88 -28.62 -7.60
CA LYS A 827 58.74 -27.70 -7.46
C LYS A 827 57.70 -28.25 -6.48
N ALA A 828 57.30 -27.45 -5.50
CA ALA A 828 56.30 -27.84 -4.49
C ALA A 828 54.97 -28.29 -5.13
N GLY A 829 54.54 -27.64 -6.21
CA GLY A 829 53.33 -28.00 -6.95
C GLY A 829 53.37 -29.39 -7.59
N GLU A 830 54.51 -29.78 -8.18
CA GLU A 830 54.70 -31.12 -8.77
C GLU A 830 54.75 -32.19 -7.67
N LEU A 831 55.48 -31.89 -6.59
CA LEU A 831 55.62 -32.78 -5.45
C LEU A 831 54.27 -33.04 -4.76
N ILE A 832 53.50 -32.00 -4.45
CA ILE A 832 52.20 -32.16 -3.80
C ILE A 832 51.18 -32.82 -4.73
N GLY A 833 51.26 -32.57 -6.04
CA GLY A 833 50.38 -33.20 -7.02
C GLY A 833 50.56 -34.72 -7.06
N MET A 834 51.82 -35.19 -6.98
CA MET A 834 52.14 -36.62 -6.90
C MET A 834 51.58 -37.24 -5.61
N VAL A 835 51.83 -36.64 -4.45
CA VAL A 835 51.34 -37.17 -3.16
C VAL A 835 49.82 -37.13 -3.08
N ALA A 836 49.19 -36.07 -3.58
CA ALA A 836 47.74 -35.90 -3.57
C ALA A 836 47.02 -36.98 -4.40
N GLN A 837 47.57 -37.37 -5.56
CA GLN A 837 46.97 -38.42 -6.39
C GLN A 837 46.88 -39.76 -5.66
N LEU A 838 47.88 -40.10 -4.86
CA LEU A 838 47.93 -41.35 -4.09
C LEU A 838 46.89 -41.39 -2.96
N VAL A 839 46.47 -40.23 -2.44
CA VAL A 839 45.42 -40.11 -1.41
C VAL A 839 44.05 -39.73 -1.98
N GLY A 840 43.83 -39.96 -3.29
CA GLY A 840 42.55 -39.70 -3.96
C GLY A 840 42.20 -38.21 -4.06
N GLY A 841 43.23 -37.37 -4.26
CA GLY A 841 43.16 -35.92 -4.16
C GLY A 841 43.79 -35.18 -5.34
N LYS A 842 43.65 -33.85 -5.32
CA LYS A 842 44.33 -32.93 -6.24
C LYS A 842 44.84 -31.72 -5.47
N GLY A 843 45.93 -31.13 -5.96
CA GLY A 843 46.54 -29.97 -5.35
C GLY A 843 47.31 -29.13 -6.36
N GLY A 844 47.69 -27.94 -5.92
CA GLY A 844 48.38 -26.97 -6.74
C GLY A 844 48.95 -25.84 -5.91
N GLY A 845 49.85 -25.08 -6.52
CA GLY A 845 50.49 -23.94 -5.85
C GLY A 845 51.70 -23.44 -6.61
N ARG A 846 52.45 -22.57 -5.95
CA ARG A 846 53.66 -21.96 -6.49
C ARG A 846 54.85 -22.93 -6.38
N PRO A 847 55.95 -22.69 -7.09
CA PRO A 847 57.15 -23.52 -7.00
C PRO A 847 57.70 -23.68 -5.58
N ASP A 848 57.55 -22.66 -4.72
CA ASP A 848 58.06 -22.61 -3.35
C ASP A 848 57.09 -23.15 -2.29
N MET A 849 55.79 -23.26 -2.62
CA MET A 849 54.75 -23.73 -1.71
C MET A 849 53.48 -24.17 -2.43
N ALA A 850 52.94 -25.34 -2.09
CA ALA A 850 51.71 -25.87 -2.66
C ALA A 850 50.90 -26.67 -1.65
N GLN A 851 49.58 -26.72 -1.85
CA GLN A 851 48.63 -27.39 -0.95
C GLN A 851 47.74 -28.35 -1.72
N ALA A 852 47.29 -29.40 -1.05
CA ALA A 852 46.35 -30.37 -1.61
C ALA A 852 45.41 -30.92 -0.54
N GLY A 853 44.27 -31.44 -0.98
CA GLY A 853 43.37 -32.25 -0.16
C GLY A 853 43.20 -33.64 -0.76
N GLY A 854 42.95 -34.64 0.09
CA GLY A 854 42.71 -36.03 -0.27
C GLY A 854 41.55 -36.64 0.52
N THR A 855 40.99 -37.73 0.02
CA THR A 855 39.84 -38.43 0.62
C THR A 855 40.21 -39.81 1.17
N ASP A 856 41.38 -40.34 0.83
CA ASP A 856 41.85 -41.65 1.29
C ASP A 856 42.96 -41.49 2.34
N ALA A 857 42.55 -41.45 3.61
CA ALA A 857 43.48 -41.39 4.75
C ALA A 857 44.29 -42.68 4.93
N ALA A 858 43.77 -43.84 4.49
CA ALA A 858 44.47 -45.11 4.64
C ALA A 858 45.69 -45.21 3.69
N ALA A 859 45.64 -44.53 2.54
CA ALA A 859 46.73 -44.45 1.59
C ALA A 859 47.85 -43.46 1.99
N LEU A 860 47.62 -42.60 2.99
CA LEU A 860 48.55 -41.52 3.39
C LEU A 860 49.96 -42.01 3.78
N PRO A 861 50.14 -43.07 4.58
CA PRO A 861 51.48 -43.55 4.93
C PRO A 861 52.31 -43.97 3.71
N THR A 862 51.67 -44.65 2.76
CA THR A 862 52.30 -45.07 1.50
C THR A 862 52.62 -43.86 0.62
N ALA A 863 51.73 -42.87 0.56
CA ALA A 863 51.94 -41.64 -0.19
C ALA A 863 53.13 -40.85 0.36
N LEU A 864 53.26 -40.68 1.68
CA LEU A 864 54.40 -39.99 2.29
C LEU A 864 55.72 -40.76 2.08
N ALA A 865 55.72 -42.10 2.16
CA ALA A 865 56.91 -42.90 1.93
C ALA A 865 57.50 -42.75 0.50
N SER A 866 56.65 -42.44 -0.49
CA SER A 866 57.09 -42.23 -1.88
C SER A 866 57.88 -40.94 -2.10
N VAL A 867 57.76 -39.96 -1.19
CA VAL A 867 58.36 -38.62 -1.33
C VAL A 867 59.88 -38.68 -1.39
N GLN A 868 60.52 -39.47 -0.53
CA GLN A 868 61.98 -39.51 -0.44
C GLN A 868 62.62 -40.02 -1.73
N GLY A 869 62.07 -41.07 -2.34
CA GLY A 869 62.54 -41.61 -3.61
C GLY A 869 62.37 -40.62 -4.77
N TRP A 870 61.24 -39.93 -4.82
CA TRP A 870 60.95 -38.92 -5.84
C TRP A 870 61.88 -37.71 -5.72
N VAL A 871 62.09 -37.18 -4.51
CA VAL A 871 62.97 -36.03 -4.28
C VAL A 871 64.41 -36.39 -4.59
N SER A 872 64.87 -37.58 -4.19
CA SER A 872 66.23 -38.05 -4.49
C SER A 872 66.51 -38.11 -6.00
N ALA A 873 65.55 -38.56 -6.81
CA ALA A 873 65.69 -38.62 -8.27
C ALA A 873 65.76 -37.24 -8.94
N LYS A 874 65.15 -36.21 -8.33
CA LYS A 874 65.21 -34.81 -8.79
C LYS A 874 66.46 -34.06 -8.31
N LEU A 875 67.10 -34.58 -7.27
CA LEU A 875 68.33 -34.04 -6.66
C LEU A 875 69.62 -34.77 -7.11
N GLN A 876 69.53 -35.76 -8.00
CA GLN A 876 70.64 -36.17 -8.87
C GLN A 876 70.86 -35.14 -9.97
#